data_AF-A0A7R9VY83-F1
#
_entry.id   AF-A0A7R9VY83-F1
#
_cell.length_a   1.000
_cell.length_b   1.000
_cell.length_c   1.000
_cell.angle_alpha   90.00
_cell.angle_beta   90.00
_cell.angle_gamma   90.00
#
_symmetry.space_group_name_H-M   'P 1'
#
loop_
_entity.id
_entity.type
_entity.pdbx_description
1 polymer ?
#
loop_
_entity_poly.entity_id
_entity_poly.type
_entity_poly.pdbx_seq_one_letter_code
_entity_poly.pdbx_strand_id
1 'polypeptide(L)'
;AAREGGGADGEGAATASEAGAGAAEAAFSVGSSEVTDSDDDDTFFSDESSLLEDEMDKRAIDEANAHSIHEAVPETLIDSIYHRSVSLSVPALKAFIFQLCRVSRMEISGYGGHVGSSSNAVDLTAVHYRQQHTLLSGHTSDEKGHYNQPDIYSLQKMVEVAHYNMDSRPRLVFADVWTTVSAHLTSTALHTNPAVATYAVDSFRQLSIQFLQREELGVFEFQRKFLKPFETVMARCEHVSVKELLLNCVEQIILLFGSDPSAADGGAESTPRAGLRKEAAEKQYRDTLRSGWRPILTVLGLAGHDADDGVAKMGFKMLTAQLRQCIAVDKLSHKLPSVRKSSSSSSAPPGGRTLTRASSHSTLALRGDRFVDLIDSLLMFVSGPREDMGLLSLDHLVTLSNFLADESIPLPLLRQRSSVISKPPPPGGDAGATNEGERGAATTTSGGLGSQELELWWPILLGLSRAVGDPRQGVRVKSLVTLLAIINQHFFAAAANGASGGTRREGSIDDPAEEKSSAPQHGDLQTLQLIYRGVLTPMLEHAEVNAAVSDGRSVPPLPDDFEHFVTMAPSKQKSSGAGASGDPPGWLDSTFDHMMDGCVSICLRSMEIYKSDVLVEEVLAMFNSCLISDSGALAVRGLRRLNQFVTEDMDADSITDDTWATVCHMLRRCLTVRGLPGDISTRRDSTKDLTNGEGSNSEGNAAGNESDDREEMIELLNEFVMEEEILADRRYIGSNAVMIIGSLLGNRSYVTSMGLRWYLFLATGLGRGIKEWEESARILSTYSPRVATSNEGPMPPHYLENALYGRKYMVRFMLHLVSKEDVLNPEISSKGSEGDKATVGKRTAAAAKILIKEQTDALLSAFLAKEATVAGDDSGVARPVPEACRAAEVRRMTELVCELMDGFNKLDDSRLFALSGITPTLSASIQSNNKTVRGAVHNLVQRMFSEDGPLSDRMKKKVVKNAASKPSSAVKSSADQPKLSS
;
A
#
# COMPACT_ATOMS: atom_id res chain seq x y z
N ALA A 1 5.71 -58.54 -26.53
CA ALA A 1 7.17 -58.75 -26.46
C ALA A 1 7.74 -57.71 -25.50
N ALA A 2 8.49 -58.17 -24.47
CA ALA A 2 9.53 -57.51 -23.67
C ALA A 2 9.45 -55.97 -23.44
N ARG A 3 9.66 -55.39 -22.26
CA ARG A 3 10.21 -55.83 -20.97
C ARG A 3 10.10 -54.63 -20.01
N GLU A 4 9.85 -54.93 -18.73
CA GLU A 4 10.38 -54.29 -17.51
C GLU A 4 10.82 -52.81 -17.53
N GLY A 5 10.12 -52.00 -16.73
CA GLY A 5 10.60 -51.65 -15.37
C GLY A 5 11.40 -50.35 -15.20
N GLY A 6 10.96 -49.52 -14.25
CA GLY A 6 11.85 -48.63 -13.49
C GLY A 6 11.38 -47.20 -13.27
N GLY A 7 10.62 -47.00 -12.19
CA GLY A 7 11.03 -46.14 -11.07
C GLY A 7 11.16 -44.61 -11.24
N ALA A 8 10.29 -43.94 -10.48
CA ALA A 8 10.63 -42.94 -9.46
C ALA A 8 10.50 -41.43 -9.78
N ASP A 9 9.71 -40.82 -8.89
CA ASP A 9 9.78 -39.47 -8.31
C ASP A 9 9.35 -38.23 -9.10
N GLY A 10 8.57 -37.40 -8.39
CA GLY A 10 8.76 -35.96 -8.45
C GLY A 10 7.52 -35.13 -8.73
N GLU A 11 7.02 -34.51 -7.67
CA GLU A 11 6.11 -33.36 -7.60
C GLU A 11 6.09 -32.43 -8.82
N GLY A 12 4.89 -31.94 -9.19
CA GLY A 12 4.74 -30.91 -10.21
C GLY A 12 3.45 -30.13 -10.01
N ALA A 13 3.64 -28.85 -9.71
CA ALA A 13 2.64 -27.88 -9.33
C ALA A 13 1.52 -27.64 -10.35
N ALA A 14 0.47 -27.05 -9.79
CA ALA A 14 -0.70 -26.46 -10.42
C ALA A 14 -0.38 -25.31 -11.40
N THR A 15 -1.47 -24.81 -11.98
CA THR A 15 -1.66 -23.66 -12.88
C THR A 15 -1.64 -24.04 -14.36
N ALA A 16 -2.50 -23.54 -15.23
CA ALA A 16 -3.74 -22.79 -15.12
C ALA A 16 -4.33 -22.72 -16.54
N SER A 17 -5.59 -22.32 -16.58
CA SER A 17 -6.19 -21.51 -17.64
C SER A 17 -6.87 -22.19 -18.83
N GLU A 18 -8.01 -21.57 -19.11
CA GLU A 18 -8.62 -21.29 -20.40
C GLU A 18 -9.58 -22.30 -21.05
N ALA A 19 -10.85 -21.98 -20.79
CA ALA A 19 -11.77 -21.41 -21.78
C ALA A 19 -12.26 -22.33 -22.92
N GLY A 20 -13.57 -22.58 -22.85
CA GLY A 20 -14.47 -22.27 -23.95
C GLY A 20 -14.53 -23.25 -25.10
N ALA A 21 -15.64 -23.97 -25.21
CA ALA A 21 -16.39 -24.12 -26.46
C ALA A 21 -17.64 -24.97 -26.23
N GLY A 22 -18.80 -24.40 -26.52
CA GLY A 22 -19.91 -25.19 -27.02
C GLY A 22 -19.78 -25.32 -28.53
N ALA A 23 -20.02 -26.51 -29.06
CA ALA A 23 -20.74 -26.75 -30.31
C ALA A 23 -20.81 -28.26 -30.59
N ALA A 24 -22.00 -28.68 -30.99
CA ALA A 24 -22.31 -29.98 -31.55
C ALA A 24 -21.50 -30.26 -32.83
N GLU A 25 -21.19 -31.53 -33.10
CA GLU A 25 -21.86 -32.32 -34.13
C GLU A 25 -21.16 -33.68 -34.32
N ALA A 26 -21.96 -34.61 -34.84
CA ALA A 26 -21.72 -36.04 -34.96
C ALA A 26 -20.82 -36.46 -36.15
N ALA A 27 -20.27 -37.67 -36.07
CA ALA A 27 -20.10 -38.61 -37.19
C ALA A 27 -19.80 -40.02 -36.62
N PHE A 28 -20.65 -41.05 -36.78
CA PHE A 28 -20.73 -41.99 -37.92
C PHE A 28 -19.36 -42.66 -38.24
N SER A 29 -19.17 -43.97 -38.46
CA SER A 29 -20.00 -45.19 -38.47
C SER A 29 -19.13 -46.40 -38.93
N VAL A 30 -19.72 -47.60 -38.85
CA VAL A 30 -19.58 -48.79 -39.71
C VAL A 30 -18.68 -49.97 -39.27
N GLY A 31 -19.32 -51.15 -39.22
CA GLY A 31 -18.73 -52.48 -39.48
C GLY A 31 -19.58 -53.63 -38.89
N SER A 32 -20.74 -53.98 -39.46
CA SER A 32 -21.02 -55.18 -40.33
C SER A 32 -20.99 -56.54 -39.59
N SER A 33 -22.08 -57.34 -39.58
CA SER A 33 -22.48 -58.33 -40.62
C SER A 33 -23.91 -58.85 -40.29
N GLU A 34 -24.90 -58.79 -41.20
CA GLU A 34 -25.41 -59.89 -42.08
C GLU A 34 -26.37 -60.89 -41.36
N VAL A 35 -27.56 -61.33 -41.80
CA VAL A 35 -28.43 -61.22 -43.02
C VAL A 35 -29.88 -61.65 -42.63
N THR A 36 -30.86 -61.36 -43.52
CA THR A 36 -32.19 -61.98 -43.79
C THR A 36 -33.33 -61.66 -42.82
N ASP A 37 -34.32 -60.80 -43.14
CA ASP A 37 -35.34 -60.76 -44.23
C ASP A 37 -36.61 -61.56 -43.89
N SER A 38 -37.66 -60.84 -43.45
CA SER A 38 -39.04 -60.93 -43.97
C SER A 38 -39.98 -60.01 -43.17
N ASP A 39 -40.73 -59.19 -43.89
CA ASP A 39 -41.81 -58.31 -43.46
C ASP A 39 -42.84 -58.97 -42.52
N ASP A 40 -43.26 -58.26 -41.48
CA ASP A 40 -44.66 -57.83 -41.33
C ASP A 40 -44.82 -56.88 -40.12
N ASP A 41 -45.70 -55.90 -40.36
CA ASP A 41 -46.01 -54.69 -39.61
C ASP A 41 -46.81 -54.95 -38.31
N ASP A 42 -46.89 -53.91 -37.45
CA ASP A 42 -47.81 -53.73 -36.31
C ASP A 42 -47.57 -54.44 -34.95
N THR A 43 -46.72 -53.86 -34.09
CA THR A 43 -46.99 -53.72 -32.63
C THR A 43 -46.18 -52.56 -32.02
N PHE A 44 -46.71 -51.33 -32.02
CA PHE A 44 -46.06 -50.13 -31.43
C PHE A 44 -46.82 -49.48 -30.25
N PHE A 45 -47.71 -50.17 -29.53
CA PHE A 45 -48.52 -49.49 -28.49
C PHE A 45 -48.64 -50.17 -27.11
N SER A 46 -47.78 -51.13 -26.72
CA SER A 46 -47.97 -51.84 -25.44
C SER A 46 -46.91 -51.61 -24.34
N ASP A 47 -45.78 -50.93 -24.59
CA ASP A 47 -44.64 -50.97 -23.65
C ASP A 47 -44.47 -49.71 -22.76
N GLU A 48 -45.11 -48.58 -23.06
CA GLU A 48 -45.13 -47.43 -22.14
C GLU A 48 -46.24 -47.53 -21.06
N SER A 49 -47.31 -48.27 -21.31
CA SER A 49 -48.41 -48.43 -20.35
C SER A 49 -48.02 -49.31 -19.17
N SER A 50 -47.19 -50.34 -19.39
CA SER A 50 -46.77 -51.30 -18.35
C SER A 50 -45.78 -50.70 -17.34
N LEU A 51 -44.84 -49.86 -17.81
CA LEU A 51 -43.87 -49.17 -16.93
C LEU A 51 -44.55 -48.09 -16.07
N LEU A 52 -45.55 -47.40 -16.60
CA LEU A 52 -46.36 -46.44 -15.86
C LEU A 52 -47.31 -47.13 -14.87
N GLU A 53 -47.90 -48.27 -15.23
CA GLU A 53 -48.73 -49.09 -14.33
C GLU A 53 -47.92 -49.67 -13.15
N ASP A 54 -46.71 -50.19 -13.39
CA ASP A 54 -45.82 -50.70 -12.33
C ASP A 54 -45.30 -49.60 -11.38
N GLU A 55 -45.03 -48.39 -11.88
CA GLU A 55 -44.69 -47.23 -11.03
C GLU A 55 -45.89 -46.73 -10.24
N MET A 56 -47.09 -46.75 -10.82
CA MET A 56 -48.33 -46.40 -10.13
C MET A 56 -48.69 -47.42 -9.05
N ASP A 57 -48.47 -48.71 -9.27
CA ASP A 57 -48.70 -49.77 -8.28
C ASP A 57 -47.72 -49.68 -7.11
N LYS A 58 -46.43 -49.40 -7.35
CA LYS A 58 -45.48 -49.12 -6.25
C LYS A 58 -45.87 -47.90 -5.44
N ARG A 59 -46.30 -46.82 -6.09
CA ARG A 59 -46.77 -45.61 -5.39
C ARG A 59 -48.03 -45.90 -4.57
N ALA A 60 -48.99 -46.65 -5.11
CA ALA A 60 -50.20 -47.03 -4.40
C ALA A 60 -49.92 -47.95 -3.20
N ILE A 61 -48.95 -48.87 -3.34
CA ILE A 61 -48.48 -49.72 -2.24
C ILE A 61 -47.79 -48.88 -1.17
N ASP A 62 -46.90 -47.95 -1.56
CA ASP A 62 -46.22 -47.06 -0.63
C ASP A 62 -47.20 -46.12 0.09
N GLU A 63 -48.25 -45.65 -0.61
CA GLU A 63 -49.33 -44.83 -0.05
C GLU A 63 -50.20 -45.64 0.93
N ALA A 64 -50.58 -46.87 0.57
CA ALA A 64 -51.33 -47.76 1.47
C ALA A 64 -50.50 -48.15 2.70
N ASN A 65 -49.19 -48.36 2.53
CA ASN A 65 -48.25 -48.60 3.63
C ASN A 65 -48.11 -47.37 4.52
N ALA A 66 -47.98 -46.17 3.94
CA ALA A 66 -47.89 -44.92 4.69
C ALA A 66 -49.17 -44.65 5.49
N HIS A 67 -50.36 -44.87 4.89
CA HIS A 67 -51.64 -44.79 5.58
C HIS A 67 -51.75 -45.79 6.71
N SER A 68 -51.37 -47.06 6.48
CA SER A 68 -51.38 -48.10 7.51
C SER A 68 -50.46 -47.76 8.69
N ILE A 69 -49.30 -47.16 8.42
CA ILE A 69 -48.37 -46.70 9.46
C ILE A 69 -48.91 -45.48 10.20
N HIS A 70 -49.50 -44.50 9.49
CA HIS A 70 -50.09 -43.30 10.09
C HIS A 70 -51.27 -43.65 11.01
N GLU A 71 -52.11 -44.62 10.63
CA GLU A 71 -53.18 -45.13 11.49
C GLU A 71 -52.67 -45.94 12.69
N ALA A 72 -51.57 -46.67 12.53
CA ALA A 72 -51.00 -47.51 13.58
C ALA A 72 -50.13 -46.76 14.60
N VAL A 73 -49.55 -45.61 14.22
CA VAL A 73 -48.63 -44.83 15.05
C VAL A 73 -49.27 -43.50 15.44
N PRO A 74 -49.75 -43.35 16.69
CA PRO A 74 -50.27 -42.08 17.18
C PRO A 74 -49.24 -40.95 17.03
N GLU A 75 -49.65 -39.80 16.47
CA GLU A 75 -48.80 -38.62 16.30
C GLU A 75 -48.15 -38.17 17.63
N THR A 76 -48.85 -38.34 18.74
CA THR A 76 -48.34 -38.06 20.10
C THR A 76 -47.09 -38.87 20.47
N LEU A 77 -46.93 -40.08 19.92
CA LEU A 77 -45.74 -40.90 20.14
C LEU A 77 -44.58 -40.43 19.27
N ILE A 78 -44.84 -39.89 18.07
CA ILE A 78 -43.84 -39.31 17.19
C ILE A 78 -43.26 -38.04 17.84
N ASP A 79 -44.10 -37.13 18.32
CA ASP A 79 -43.66 -35.93 19.05
C ASP A 79 -42.91 -36.25 20.34
N SER A 80 -43.32 -37.33 21.03
CA SER A 80 -42.62 -37.81 22.22
C SER A 80 -41.16 -38.18 21.96
N ILE A 81 -40.79 -38.64 20.76
CA ILE A 81 -39.40 -39.00 20.42
C ILE A 81 -38.50 -37.76 20.47
N TYR A 82 -38.96 -36.65 19.88
CA TYR A 82 -38.20 -35.40 19.84
C TYR A 82 -38.08 -34.77 21.23
N HIS A 83 -39.16 -34.79 22.03
CA HIS A 83 -39.12 -34.29 23.41
C HIS A 83 -38.17 -35.12 24.30
N ARG A 84 -38.19 -36.46 24.16
CA ARG A 84 -37.31 -37.37 24.91
C ARG A 84 -35.84 -37.30 24.48
N SER A 85 -35.49 -36.56 23.43
CA SER A 85 -34.10 -36.37 22.99
C SER A 85 -33.17 -35.84 24.10
N VAL A 86 -33.72 -35.13 25.08
CA VAL A 86 -33.03 -34.65 26.29
C VAL A 86 -32.46 -35.79 27.14
N SER A 87 -33.04 -36.99 27.07
CA SER A 87 -32.56 -38.18 27.79
C SER A 87 -31.46 -38.95 27.07
N LEU A 88 -31.16 -38.62 25.80
CA LEU A 88 -30.15 -39.32 25.01
C LEU A 88 -28.73 -39.10 25.58
N SER A 89 -27.80 -40.01 25.28
CA SER A 89 -26.38 -39.74 25.50
C SER A 89 -25.88 -38.69 24.50
N VAL A 90 -24.76 -38.01 24.82
CA VAL A 90 -24.18 -37.00 23.91
C VAL A 90 -23.89 -37.54 22.51
N PRO A 91 -23.27 -38.73 22.33
CA PRO A 91 -23.05 -39.30 21.00
C PRO A 91 -24.37 -39.64 20.28
N ALA A 92 -25.37 -40.17 21.00
CA ALA A 92 -26.67 -40.50 20.43
C ALA A 92 -27.43 -39.26 19.98
N LEU A 93 -27.40 -38.17 20.76
CA LEU A 93 -28.00 -36.89 20.38
C LEU A 93 -27.33 -36.30 19.13
N LYS A 94 -26.00 -36.36 19.05
CA LYS A 94 -25.25 -35.90 17.86
C LYS A 94 -25.66 -36.69 16.61
N ALA A 95 -25.72 -38.02 16.71
CA ALA A 95 -26.15 -38.87 15.60
C ALA A 95 -27.62 -38.61 15.21
N PHE A 96 -28.50 -38.42 16.20
CA PHE A 96 -29.90 -38.12 15.97
C PHE A 96 -30.10 -36.80 15.23
N ILE A 97 -29.43 -35.73 15.67
CA ILE A 97 -29.49 -34.42 15.01
C ILE A 97 -28.87 -34.46 13.61
N PHE A 98 -27.75 -35.16 13.44
CA PHE A 98 -27.13 -35.34 12.13
C PHE A 98 -28.09 -36.02 11.14
N GLN A 99 -28.76 -37.09 11.59
CA GLN A 99 -29.74 -37.80 10.78
C GLN A 99 -30.95 -36.92 10.46
N LEU A 100 -31.41 -36.11 11.43
CA LEU A 100 -32.54 -35.21 11.22
C LEU A 100 -32.21 -34.08 10.24
N CYS A 101 -30.99 -33.54 10.28
CA CYS A 101 -30.49 -32.61 9.26
C CYS A 101 -30.41 -33.26 7.88
N ARG A 102 -30.06 -34.56 7.82
CA ARG A 102 -30.04 -35.31 6.55
C ARG A 102 -31.44 -35.45 5.96
N VAL A 103 -32.42 -35.88 6.74
CA VAL A 103 -33.82 -36.00 6.28
C VAL A 103 -34.37 -34.63 5.88
N SER A 104 -34.11 -33.59 6.68
CA SER A 104 -34.51 -32.22 6.35
C SER A 104 -33.95 -31.74 5.00
N ARG A 105 -32.70 -32.07 4.66
CA ARG A 105 -32.16 -31.75 3.31
C ARG A 105 -32.89 -32.49 2.20
N MET A 106 -33.26 -33.75 2.41
CA MET A 106 -34.01 -34.52 1.42
C MET A 106 -35.41 -33.93 1.19
N GLU A 107 -36.09 -33.54 2.27
CA GLU A 107 -37.40 -32.87 2.20
C GLU A 107 -37.32 -31.55 1.42
N ILE A 108 -36.36 -30.68 1.78
CA ILE A 108 -36.21 -29.35 1.19
C ILE A 108 -35.78 -29.41 -0.30
N SER A 109 -34.96 -30.39 -0.68
CA SER A 109 -34.47 -30.56 -2.06
C SER A 109 -35.45 -31.28 -3.00
N GLY A 110 -36.57 -31.80 -2.47
CA GLY A 110 -37.54 -32.58 -3.28
C GLY A 110 -37.03 -33.95 -3.72
N TYR A 111 -35.87 -34.41 -3.25
CA TYR A 111 -35.29 -35.70 -3.62
C TYR A 111 -36.01 -36.84 -2.89
N GLY A 112 -36.95 -37.49 -3.58
CA GLY A 112 -37.56 -38.75 -3.16
C GLY A 112 -36.48 -39.83 -3.04
N GLY A 113 -36.27 -40.33 -1.82
CA GLY A 113 -35.11 -41.13 -1.47
C GLY A 113 -34.85 -42.36 -2.34
N HIS A 114 -33.61 -42.50 -2.79
CA HIS A 114 -33.02 -43.81 -3.07
C HIS A 114 -32.13 -44.17 -1.87
N VAL A 115 -32.53 -45.20 -1.11
CA VAL A 115 -31.98 -45.61 0.20
C VAL A 115 -30.56 -46.24 0.10
N GLY A 116 -29.82 -46.02 -0.99
CA GLY A 116 -28.55 -46.69 -1.27
C GLY A 116 -27.31 -45.80 -1.46
N SER A 117 -27.44 -44.49 -1.68
CA SER A 117 -26.25 -43.66 -1.98
C SER A 117 -25.65 -43.03 -0.73
N SER A 118 -24.37 -43.32 -0.49
CA SER A 118 -23.53 -42.72 0.57
C SER A 118 -22.94 -41.36 0.17
N SER A 119 -23.38 -40.76 -0.95
CA SER A 119 -22.86 -39.49 -1.44
C SER A 119 -23.45 -38.29 -0.67
N ASN A 120 -22.61 -37.58 0.07
CA ASN A 120 -22.92 -36.32 0.77
C ASN A 120 -23.14 -35.09 -0.15
N ALA A 121 -23.07 -35.26 -1.47
CA ALA A 121 -23.19 -34.18 -2.44
C ALA A 121 -24.61 -34.16 -3.04
N VAL A 122 -25.53 -33.46 -2.39
CA VAL A 122 -26.76 -32.99 -3.03
C VAL A 122 -26.63 -31.48 -3.11
N ASP A 123 -26.47 -31.00 -4.34
CA ASP A 123 -26.38 -29.58 -4.65
C ASP A 123 -27.78 -28.95 -4.52
N LEU A 124 -27.95 -28.07 -3.53
CA LEU A 124 -29.22 -27.37 -3.26
C LEU A 124 -29.52 -26.29 -4.30
N THR A 125 -28.65 -26.06 -5.28
CA THR A 125 -28.88 -25.10 -6.37
C THR A 125 -29.65 -25.69 -7.56
N ALA A 126 -29.74 -27.02 -7.66
CA ALA A 126 -30.44 -27.67 -8.76
C ALA A 126 -31.94 -27.85 -8.45
N VAL A 127 -32.78 -27.05 -9.12
CA VAL A 127 -34.24 -27.16 -9.08
C VAL A 127 -34.68 -28.46 -9.75
N HIS A 128 -35.12 -29.44 -8.98
CA HIS A 128 -35.96 -30.53 -9.49
C HIS A 128 -37.34 -30.40 -8.84
N TYR A 129 -38.26 -29.79 -9.61
CA TYR A 129 -39.65 -29.62 -9.22
C TYR A 129 -40.30 -31.01 -9.07
N ARG A 130 -40.79 -31.36 -7.88
CA ARG A 130 -41.64 -32.53 -7.71
C ARG A 130 -43.04 -32.16 -8.22
N GLN A 131 -43.43 -32.66 -9.39
CA GLN A 131 -44.85 -32.73 -9.73
C GLN A 131 -45.53 -33.72 -8.75
N GLN A 132 -46.46 -33.18 -7.96
CA GLN A 132 -47.61 -33.84 -7.30
C GLN A 132 -47.38 -34.67 -6.01
N HIS A 133 -47.75 -34.08 -4.87
CA HIS A 133 -48.56 -34.74 -3.83
C HIS A 133 -49.98 -34.18 -3.93
N THR A 134 -50.90 -34.92 -4.58
CA THR A 134 -52.30 -34.49 -4.79
C THR A 134 -53.29 -35.39 -4.04
N LEU A 135 -53.01 -35.90 -2.83
CA LEU A 135 -53.91 -36.88 -2.21
C LEU A 135 -54.14 -36.74 -0.69
N LEU A 136 -54.30 -35.51 -0.17
CA LEU A 136 -54.86 -35.31 1.19
C LEU A 136 -55.95 -34.23 1.31
N SER A 137 -56.49 -33.68 0.21
CA SER A 137 -57.64 -32.78 0.29
C SER A 137 -58.81 -33.29 -0.55
N GLY A 138 -59.52 -34.27 -0.01
CA GLY A 138 -60.88 -34.57 -0.43
C GLY A 138 -61.85 -33.60 0.23
N HIS A 139 -61.83 -32.31 -0.13
CA HIS A 139 -62.96 -31.39 0.02
C HIS A 139 -63.11 -30.55 -1.25
N THR A 140 -64.37 -30.41 -1.67
CA THR A 140 -64.86 -29.94 -2.96
C THR A 140 -64.33 -28.57 -3.42
N SER A 141 -63.87 -28.53 -4.67
CA SER A 141 -63.90 -27.40 -5.63
C SER A 141 -64.38 -26.04 -5.11
N ASP A 142 -63.42 -25.14 -4.80
CA ASP A 142 -63.37 -23.72 -5.23
C ASP A 142 -62.46 -22.88 -4.30
N GLU A 143 -61.14 -23.14 -4.25
CA GLU A 143 -60.17 -22.13 -3.80
C GLU A 143 -58.84 -22.28 -4.55
N LYS A 144 -58.56 -21.32 -5.45
CA LYS A 144 -57.22 -21.14 -6.00
C LYS A 144 -56.31 -20.58 -4.90
N GLY A 145 -55.45 -21.43 -4.33
CA GLY A 145 -54.22 -20.95 -3.70
C GLY A 145 -53.78 -21.69 -2.45
N HIS A 146 -53.19 -22.88 -2.56
CA HIS A 146 -52.40 -23.48 -1.47
C HIS A 146 -51.31 -24.49 -1.96
N TYR A 147 -50.85 -24.42 -3.20
CA TYR A 147 -49.85 -25.37 -3.77
C TYR A 147 -48.39 -24.89 -3.71
N ASN A 148 -47.94 -24.23 -2.63
CA ASN A 148 -46.60 -23.61 -2.57
C ASN A 148 -45.87 -23.72 -1.22
N GLN A 149 -46.30 -24.55 -0.25
CA GLN A 149 -45.56 -24.68 1.02
C GLN A 149 -44.45 -25.74 0.91
N PRO A 150 -43.19 -25.37 1.18
CA PRO A 150 -42.08 -26.34 1.20
C PRO A 150 -42.23 -27.30 2.38
N ASP A 151 -41.92 -28.58 2.18
CA ASP A 151 -41.90 -29.59 3.24
C ASP A 151 -40.75 -29.31 4.21
N ILE A 152 -41.06 -28.63 5.31
CA ILE A 152 -40.09 -28.20 6.34
C ILE A 152 -40.27 -28.96 7.67
N TYR A 153 -40.98 -30.08 7.69
CA TYR A 153 -41.31 -30.80 8.92
C TYR A 153 -40.06 -31.24 9.70
N SER A 154 -39.10 -31.93 9.06
CA SER A 154 -37.88 -32.35 9.75
C SER A 154 -36.98 -31.16 10.10
N LEU A 155 -37.06 -30.05 9.36
CA LEU A 155 -36.40 -28.80 9.70
C LEU A 155 -36.98 -28.22 11.01
N GLN A 156 -38.32 -28.18 11.13
CA GLN A 156 -39.02 -27.76 12.34
C GLN A 156 -38.64 -28.64 13.53
N LYS A 157 -38.71 -29.96 13.38
CA LYS A 157 -38.33 -30.90 14.45
C LYS A 157 -36.86 -30.79 14.86
N MET A 158 -35.97 -30.48 13.93
CA MET A 158 -34.56 -30.26 14.23
C MET A 158 -34.35 -28.98 15.08
N VAL A 159 -35.10 -27.91 14.80
CA VAL A 159 -35.12 -26.70 15.63
C VAL A 159 -35.69 -26.99 17.02
N GLU A 160 -36.79 -27.73 17.12
CA GLU A 160 -37.39 -28.14 18.41
C GLU A 160 -36.42 -28.98 19.25
N VAL A 161 -35.75 -29.97 18.66
CA VAL A 161 -34.76 -30.81 19.35
C VAL A 161 -33.58 -29.95 19.84
N ALA A 162 -33.10 -29.02 19.03
CA ALA A 162 -32.06 -28.06 19.44
C ALA A 162 -32.54 -27.21 20.62
N HIS A 163 -33.77 -26.72 20.57
CA HIS A 163 -34.40 -25.93 21.64
C HIS A 163 -34.51 -26.74 22.95
N TYR A 164 -35.04 -27.96 22.93
CA TYR A 164 -35.20 -28.80 24.13
C TYR A 164 -33.85 -29.17 24.80
N ASN A 165 -32.81 -29.38 23.99
CA ASN A 165 -31.50 -29.75 24.50
C ASN A 165 -30.65 -28.55 24.92
N MET A 166 -31.03 -27.32 24.56
CA MET A 166 -30.23 -26.13 24.87
C MET A 166 -30.07 -25.91 26.37
N ASP A 167 -31.18 -25.94 27.12
CA ASP A 167 -31.17 -25.69 28.57
C ASP A 167 -30.74 -26.92 29.37
N SER A 168 -31.01 -28.11 28.84
CA SER A 168 -30.75 -29.38 29.51
C SER A 168 -29.29 -29.83 29.44
N ARG A 169 -28.47 -29.24 28.56
CA ARG A 169 -27.07 -29.67 28.32
C ARG A 169 -26.04 -28.61 28.74
N PRO A 170 -24.86 -29.04 29.21
CA PRO A 170 -23.72 -28.15 29.40
C PRO A 170 -23.34 -27.44 28.08
N ARG A 171 -22.96 -26.16 28.16
CA ARG A 171 -22.68 -25.31 26.97
C ARG A 171 -21.66 -25.89 26.01
N LEU A 172 -20.57 -26.47 26.51
CA LEU A 172 -19.52 -27.06 25.66
C LEU A 172 -20.07 -28.23 24.84
N VAL A 173 -20.90 -29.07 25.46
CA VAL A 173 -21.56 -30.20 24.80
C VAL A 173 -22.58 -29.69 23.77
N PHE A 174 -23.35 -28.66 24.12
CA PHE A 174 -24.31 -28.06 23.20
C PHE A 174 -23.63 -27.30 22.05
N ALA A 175 -22.45 -26.71 22.26
CA ALA A 175 -21.71 -26.02 21.19
C ALA A 175 -21.33 -26.99 20.05
N ASP A 176 -21.00 -28.23 20.36
CA ASP A 176 -20.77 -29.26 19.34
C ASP A 176 -22.05 -29.60 18.57
N VAL A 177 -23.18 -29.70 19.26
CA VAL A 177 -24.49 -29.90 18.64
C VAL A 177 -24.85 -28.72 17.74
N TRP A 178 -24.67 -27.50 18.25
CA TRP A 178 -24.89 -26.25 17.54
C TRP A 178 -24.06 -26.16 16.26
N THR A 179 -22.83 -26.68 16.25
CA THR A 179 -22.00 -26.71 15.04
C THR A 179 -22.69 -27.44 13.88
N THR A 180 -23.39 -28.55 14.17
CA THR A 180 -24.15 -29.29 13.15
C THR A 180 -25.44 -28.57 12.76
N VAL A 181 -26.20 -28.10 13.76
CA VAL A 181 -27.48 -27.40 13.57
C VAL A 181 -27.29 -26.10 12.78
N SER A 182 -26.35 -25.26 13.20
CA SER A 182 -26.07 -23.97 12.58
C SER A 182 -25.54 -24.12 11.15
N ALA A 183 -24.73 -25.15 10.86
CA ALA A 183 -24.29 -25.42 9.49
C ALA A 183 -25.48 -25.73 8.57
N HIS A 184 -26.41 -26.59 9.02
CA HIS A 184 -27.62 -26.92 8.27
C HIS A 184 -28.56 -25.72 8.12
N LEU A 185 -28.84 -24.99 9.19
CA LEU A 185 -29.66 -23.77 9.15
C LEU A 185 -29.04 -22.69 8.26
N THR A 186 -27.71 -22.53 8.24
CA THR A 186 -27.03 -21.55 7.39
C THR A 186 -27.21 -21.91 5.92
N SER A 187 -27.01 -23.19 5.57
CA SER A 187 -27.25 -23.69 4.21
C SER A 187 -28.71 -23.49 3.80
N THR A 188 -29.64 -23.68 4.74
CA THR A 188 -31.08 -23.53 4.49
C THR A 188 -31.49 -22.05 4.35
N ALA A 189 -30.86 -21.15 5.10
CA ALA A 189 -31.07 -19.70 4.99
C ALA A 189 -30.54 -19.11 3.65
N LEU A 190 -29.69 -19.85 2.94
CA LEU A 190 -29.19 -19.52 1.60
C LEU A 190 -29.96 -20.25 0.48
N HIS A 191 -31.09 -20.87 0.80
CA HIS A 191 -31.87 -21.62 -0.18
C HIS A 191 -32.54 -20.69 -1.21
N THR A 192 -32.71 -21.19 -2.43
CA THR A 192 -33.34 -20.45 -3.56
C THR A 192 -34.81 -20.11 -3.28
N ASN A 193 -35.51 -20.94 -2.52
CA ASN A 193 -36.87 -20.65 -2.06
C ASN A 193 -36.87 -19.69 -0.84
N PRO A 194 -37.40 -18.47 -0.97
CA PRO A 194 -37.39 -17.47 0.10
C PRO A 194 -38.22 -17.88 1.33
N ALA A 195 -39.24 -18.73 1.19
CA ALA A 195 -40.03 -19.19 2.34
C ALA A 195 -39.21 -20.13 3.25
N VAL A 196 -38.43 -21.02 2.65
CA VAL A 196 -37.48 -21.91 3.36
C VAL A 196 -36.40 -21.07 4.05
N ALA A 197 -35.82 -20.12 3.33
CA ALA A 197 -34.78 -19.24 3.85
C ALA A 197 -35.29 -18.37 5.01
N THR A 198 -36.50 -17.81 4.87
CA THR A 198 -37.20 -17.05 5.91
C THR A 198 -37.38 -17.87 7.19
N TYR A 199 -37.85 -19.11 7.07
CA TYR A 199 -38.02 -20.00 8.22
C TYR A 199 -36.68 -20.28 8.93
N ALA A 200 -35.60 -20.51 8.18
CA ALA A 200 -34.29 -20.75 8.76
C ALA A 200 -33.73 -19.52 9.49
N VAL A 201 -33.91 -18.31 8.93
CA VAL A 201 -33.51 -17.06 9.60
C VAL A 201 -34.33 -16.80 10.86
N ASP A 202 -35.64 -17.04 10.84
CA ASP A 202 -36.44 -16.93 12.05
C ASP A 202 -36.04 -17.98 13.10
N SER A 203 -35.70 -19.20 12.68
CA SER A 203 -35.16 -20.24 13.56
C SER A 203 -33.84 -19.81 14.21
N PHE A 204 -32.95 -19.16 13.46
CA PHE A 204 -31.75 -18.55 14.03
C PHE A 204 -32.07 -17.51 15.09
N ARG A 205 -33.05 -16.64 14.85
CA ARG A 205 -33.50 -15.63 15.83
C ARG A 205 -34.00 -16.29 17.11
N GLN A 206 -34.90 -17.27 17.01
CA GLN A 206 -35.49 -17.96 18.15
C GLN A 206 -34.42 -18.62 19.03
N LEU A 207 -33.54 -19.43 18.42
CA LEU A 207 -32.48 -20.14 19.13
C LEU A 207 -31.44 -19.17 19.71
N SER A 208 -31.16 -18.05 19.02
CA SER A 208 -30.23 -17.03 19.52
C SER A 208 -30.76 -16.29 20.74
N ILE A 209 -32.04 -15.89 20.73
CA ILE A 209 -32.67 -15.24 21.87
C ILE A 209 -32.67 -16.17 23.09
N GLN A 210 -33.05 -17.44 22.91
CA GLN A 210 -33.01 -18.43 23.99
C GLN A 210 -31.59 -18.63 24.53
N PHE A 211 -30.60 -18.78 23.64
CA PHE A 211 -29.22 -18.98 24.05
C PHE A 211 -28.67 -17.80 24.86
N LEU A 212 -29.00 -16.57 24.45
CA LEU A 212 -28.56 -15.34 25.11
C LEU A 212 -29.25 -15.09 26.46
N GLN A 213 -30.39 -15.71 26.76
CA GLN A 213 -31.07 -15.60 28.06
C GLN A 213 -30.40 -16.40 29.18
N ARG A 214 -29.45 -17.28 28.87
CA ARG A 214 -28.82 -18.17 29.87
C ARG A 214 -27.81 -17.42 30.75
N GLU A 215 -27.96 -17.50 32.08
CA GLU A 215 -27.19 -16.73 33.08
C GLU A 215 -25.65 -16.94 33.04
N GLU A 216 -25.15 -18.10 32.61
CA GLU A 216 -23.72 -18.43 32.64
C GLU A 216 -22.85 -17.80 31.51
N LEU A 217 -23.17 -16.62 31.01
CA LEU A 217 -22.47 -15.96 29.87
C LEU A 217 -21.11 -15.32 30.22
N GLY A 218 -20.34 -15.92 31.13
CA GLY A 218 -19.05 -15.42 31.60
C GLY A 218 -17.82 -15.80 30.76
N VAL A 219 -17.95 -16.65 29.72
CA VAL A 219 -16.81 -17.16 28.92
C VAL A 219 -16.76 -16.54 27.52
N PHE A 220 -15.58 -16.08 27.14
CA PHE A 220 -15.30 -15.00 26.18
C PHE A 220 -15.74 -15.19 24.71
N GLU A 221 -16.11 -16.37 24.21
CA GLU A 221 -16.32 -16.60 22.76
C GLU A 221 -17.67 -17.24 22.38
N PHE A 222 -18.51 -17.63 23.34
CA PHE A 222 -19.73 -18.40 23.02
C PHE A 222 -20.76 -17.60 22.23
N GLN A 223 -21.06 -16.37 22.65
CA GLN A 223 -22.01 -15.50 21.94
C GLN A 223 -21.54 -15.24 20.50
N ARG A 224 -20.25 -14.97 20.32
CA ARG A 224 -19.64 -14.74 19.01
C ARG A 224 -19.81 -15.93 18.08
N LYS A 225 -19.43 -17.13 18.52
CA LYS A 225 -19.59 -18.36 17.72
C LYS A 225 -21.05 -18.68 17.43
N PHE A 226 -21.94 -18.42 18.40
CA PHE A 226 -23.36 -18.70 18.23
C PHE A 226 -24.02 -17.82 17.16
N LEU A 227 -23.68 -16.52 17.16
CA LEU A 227 -24.25 -15.53 16.23
C LEU A 227 -23.51 -15.44 14.88
N LYS A 228 -22.35 -16.09 14.73
CA LYS A 228 -21.57 -16.12 13.49
C LYS A 228 -22.36 -16.48 12.21
N PRO A 229 -23.36 -17.39 12.25
CA PRO A 229 -24.20 -17.68 11.09
C PRO A 229 -24.89 -16.45 10.50
N PHE A 230 -25.28 -15.46 11.31
CA PHE A 230 -25.94 -14.24 10.83
C PHE A 230 -25.05 -13.46 9.85
N GLU A 231 -23.73 -13.40 10.10
CA GLU A 231 -22.77 -12.78 9.19
C GLU A 231 -22.75 -13.50 7.83
N THR A 232 -22.77 -14.84 7.85
CA THR A 232 -22.71 -15.65 6.63
C THR A 232 -23.98 -15.48 5.80
N VAL A 233 -25.15 -15.47 6.46
CA VAL A 233 -26.43 -15.25 5.78
C VAL A 233 -26.50 -13.84 5.21
N MET A 234 -26.12 -12.81 5.97
CA MET A 234 -26.11 -11.43 5.48
C MET A 234 -25.22 -11.26 4.24
N ALA A 235 -24.02 -11.86 4.26
CA ALA A 235 -23.06 -11.73 3.16
C ALA A 235 -23.44 -12.51 1.89
N ARG A 236 -24.16 -13.63 2.01
CA ARG A 236 -24.36 -14.58 0.88
C ARG A 236 -25.80 -14.75 0.43
N CYS A 237 -26.78 -14.31 1.21
CA CYS A 237 -28.18 -14.44 0.81
C CYS A 237 -28.46 -13.59 -0.43
N GLU A 238 -29.31 -14.08 -1.33
CA GLU A 238 -29.72 -13.33 -2.53
C GLU A 238 -31.06 -12.61 -2.32
N HIS A 239 -31.86 -13.07 -1.34
CA HIS A 239 -33.20 -12.55 -1.09
C HIS A 239 -33.17 -11.31 -0.19
N VAL A 240 -33.54 -10.16 -0.74
CA VAL A 240 -33.64 -8.88 0.01
C VAL A 240 -34.56 -9.02 1.22
N SER A 241 -35.75 -9.61 1.08
CA SER A 241 -36.71 -9.78 2.19
C SER A 241 -36.16 -10.63 3.34
N VAL A 242 -35.29 -11.60 3.04
CA VAL A 242 -34.65 -12.45 4.06
C VAL A 242 -33.56 -11.68 4.80
N LYS A 243 -32.81 -10.83 4.10
CA LYS A 243 -31.82 -9.91 4.71
C LYS A 243 -32.50 -8.87 5.59
N GLU A 244 -33.61 -8.29 5.14
CA GLU A 244 -34.42 -7.38 5.95
C GLU A 244 -34.91 -8.07 7.22
N LEU A 245 -35.45 -9.29 7.11
CA LEU A 245 -35.84 -10.08 8.27
C LEU A 245 -34.64 -10.31 9.20
N LEU A 246 -33.48 -10.70 8.67
CA LEU A 246 -32.27 -10.91 9.46
C LEU A 246 -31.85 -9.66 10.23
N LEU A 247 -31.91 -8.48 9.60
CA LEU A 247 -31.62 -7.21 10.25
C LEU A 247 -32.67 -6.88 11.34
N ASN A 248 -33.94 -7.18 11.12
CA ASN A 248 -34.98 -7.09 12.17
C ASN A 248 -34.70 -8.05 13.34
N CYS A 249 -34.21 -9.26 13.06
CA CYS A 249 -33.77 -10.20 14.10
C CYS A 249 -32.61 -9.61 14.92
N VAL A 250 -31.65 -8.99 14.25
CA VAL A 250 -30.51 -8.31 14.88
C VAL A 250 -30.98 -7.12 15.71
N GLU A 251 -31.92 -6.31 15.21
CA GLU A 251 -32.51 -5.20 15.96
C GLU A 251 -33.18 -5.70 17.24
N GLN A 252 -33.93 -6.79 17.15
CA GLN A 252 -34.54 -7.39 18.33
C GLN A 252 -33.50 -7.90 19.34
N ILE A 253 -32.40 -8.52 18.89
CA ILE A 253 -31.30 -8.96 19.77
C ILE A 253 -30.67 -7.75 20.48
N ILE A 254 -30.40 -6.66 19.74
CA ILE A 254 -29.88 -5.41 20.32
C ILE A 254 -30.88 -4.85 21.35
N LEU A 255 -32.17 -4.82 21.01
CA LEU A 255 -33.23 -4.32 21.89
C LEU A 255 -33.45 -5.18 23.14
N LEU A 256 -33.07 -6.46 23.16
CA LEU A 256 -33.24 -7.33 24.34
C LEU A 256 -31.97 -7.41 25.20
N PHE A 257 -30.80 -7.50 24.55
CA PHE A 257 -29.54 -7.84 25.22
C PHE A 257 -28.50 -6.73 25.17
N GLY A 258 -28.70 -5.72 24.34
CA GLY A 258 -27.84 -4.54 24.23
C GLY A 258 -28.03 -3.56 25.37
N SER A 259 -27.41 -2.38 25.23
CA SER A 259 -27.43 -1.33 26.25
C SER A 259 -28.76 -0.58 26.27
N ASP A 260 -29.10 0.08 27.39
CA ASP A 260 -30.36 0.79 27.56
C ASP A 260 -30.46 2.04 26.66
N PRO A 261 -31.44 2.14 25.73
CA PRO A 261 -31.62 3.30 24.87
C PRO A 261 -32.09 4.56 25.63
N SER A 262 -32.71 4.42 26.81
CA SER A 262 -33.23 5.55 27.60
C SER A 262 -32.13 6.45 28.18
N ALA A 263 -30.87 6.00 28.19
CA ALA A 263 -29.75 6.81 28.64
C ALA A 263 -29.28 7.83 27.59
N ALA A 264 -29.64 7.67 26.31
CA ALA A 264 -29.16 8.53 25.24
C ALA A 264 -30.04 9.78 25.00
N ASP A 265 -31.33 9.71 25.31
CA ASP A 265 -32.29 10.76 25.05
C ASP A 265 -32.55 11.57 26.33
N GLY A 266 -31.65 12.51 26.61
CA GLY A 266 -31.78 13.48 27.69
C GLY A 266 -32.90 14.48 27.40
N GLY A 267 -34.16 14.06 27.56
CA GLY A 267 -35.32 14.94 27.66
C GLY A 267 -36.27 14.93 26.46
N ALA A 268 -37.32 14.12 26.56
CA ALA A 268 -38.68 14.51 26.21
C ALA A 268 -39.66 13.53 26.87
N GLU A 269 -40.57 14.06 27.70
CA GLU A 269 -41.69 13.31 28.26
C GLU A 269 -42.48 12.63 27.12
N SER A 270 -42.51 11.31 27.12
CA SER A 270 -43.61 10.57 26.49
C SER A 270 -44.34 9.78 27.58
N THR A 271 -45.59 10.18 27.78
CA THR A 271 -46.60 9.60 28.66
C THR A 271 -46.58 8.05 28.65
N PRO A 272 -46.58 7.37 29.81
CA PRO A 272 -46.55 5.91 29.84
C PRO A 272 -47.91 5.35 29.41
N ARG A 273 -47.95 4.68 28.25
CA ARG A 273 -49.12 3.93 27.80
C ARG A 273 -49.04 2.50 28.37
N ALA A 274 -50.11 2.08 29.04
CA ALA A 274 -50.19 0.90 29.88
C ALA A 274 -49.66 -0.41 29.24
N GLY A 275 -48.64 -1.02 29.88
CA GLY A 275 -48.05 -2.30 29.49
C GLY A 275 -47.21 -2.97 30.59
N LEU A 276 -47.62 -2.87 31.86
CA LEU A 276 -46.85 -3.19 33.08
C LEU A 276 -46.37 -4.66 33.29
N ARG A 277 -46.43 -5.54 32.28
CA ARG A 277 -45.89 -6.92 32.36
C ARG A 277 -44.79 -7.24 31.35
N LYS A 278 -44.71 -6.53 30.22
CA LYS A 278 -43.68 -6.79 29.19
C LYS A 278 -42.36 -6.08 29.51
N GLU A 279 -42.44 -4.86 30.06
CA GLU A 279 -41.28 -4.04 30.41
C GLU A 279 -40.40 -4.63 31.53
N ALA A 280 -40.97 -5.44 32.43
CA ALA A 280 -40.21 -6.06 33.53
C ALA A 280 -39.32 -7.23 33.05
N ALA A 281 -39.78 -7.99 32.04
CA ALA A 281 -39.01 -9.09 31.45
C ALA A 281 -37.88 -8.57 30.54
N GLU A 282 -38.13 -7.45 29.83
CA GLU A 282 -37.12 -6.80 28.96
C GLU A 282 -35.97 -6.16 29.74
N LYS A 283 -36.13 -5.88 31.05
CA LYS A 283 -35.04 -5.37 31.91
C LYS A 283 -34.08 -6.44 32.42
N GLN A 284 -34.49 -7.72 32.42
CA GLN A 284 -33.71 -8.80 33.04
C GLN A 284 -32.40 -9.11 32.30
N TYR A 285 -32.39 -8.94 30.96
CA TYR A 285 -31.26 -9.36 30.10
C TYR A 285 -30.49 -8.20 29.48
N ARG A 286 -30.77 -6.95 29.87
CA ARG A 286 -30.04 -5.76 29.40
C ARG A 286 -28.57 -5.84 29.73
N ASP A 287 -27.75 -5.24 28.87
CA ASP A 287 -26.28 -5.19 29.03
C ASP A 287 -25.65 -6.58 29.22
N THR A 288 -26.19 -7.64 28.61
CA THR A 288 -25.62 -9.00 28.63
C THR A 288 -24.86 -9.34 27.35
N LEU A 289 -25.08 -8.58 26.27
CA LEU A 289 -24.35 -8.74 25.02
C LEU A 289 -22.87 -8.31 25.22
N ARG A 290 -21.95 -9.27 25.19
CA ARG A 290 -20.49 -9.08 25.35
C ARG A 290 -19.79 -9.36 24.02
N SER A 291 -19.24 -10.56 23.82
CA SER A 291 -18.58 -10.95 22.56
C SER A 291 -19.57 -11.12 21.40
N GLY A 292 -20.88 -11.14 21.68
CA GLY A 292 -21.92 -11.09 20.67
C GLY A 292 -22.01 -9.74 19.93
N TRP A 293 -21.42 -8.66 20.42
CA TRP A 293 -21.39 -7.39 19.69
C TRP A 293 -20.64 -7.48 18.36
N ARG A 294 -19.54 -8.24 18.31
CA ARG A 294 -18.74 -8.37 17.10
C ARG A 294 -19.52 -8.89 15.88
N PRO A 295 -20.19 -10.05 15.94
CA PRO A 295 -21.00 -10.53 14.81
C PRO A 295 -22.16 -9.58 14.50
N ILE A 296 -22.77 -8.96 15.51
CA ILE A 296 -23.85 -7.99 15.32
C ILE A 296 -23.37 -6.79 14.52
N LEU A 297 -22.28 -6.15 14.93
CA LEU A 297 -21.69 -5.01 14.24
C LEU A 297 -21.19 -5.40 12.84
N THR A 298 -20.60 -6.59 12.69
CA THR A 298 -20.18 -7.11 11.39
C THR A 298 -21.37 -7.27 10.43
N VAL A 299 -22.53 -7.78 10.91
CA VAL A 299 -23.75 -7.85 10.10
C VAL A 299 -24.21 -6.46 9.66
N LEU A 300 -24.18 -5.46 10.55
CA LEU A 300 -24.53 -4.09 10.19
C LEU A 300 -23.58 -3.50 9.15
N GLY A 301 -22.27 -3.75 9.26
CA GLY A 301 -21.27 -3.35 8.27
C GLY A 301 -21.43 -4.06 6.92
N LEU A 302 -21.74 -5.36 6.93
CA LEU A 302 -22.03 -6.15 5.72
C LEU A 302 -23.27 -5.61 4.98
N ALA A 303 -24.29 -5.15 5.71
CA ALA A 303 -25.44 -4.51 5.10
C ALA A 303 -25.07 -3.26 4.29
N GLY A 304 -24.01 -2.53 4.67
CA GLY A 304 -23.52 -1.38 3.90
C GLY A 304 -22.98 -1.72 2.50
N HIS A 305 -22.59 -2.97 2.27
CA HIS A 305 -22.13 -3.47 0.97
C HIS A 305 -23.25 -4.10 0.13
N ASP A 306 -24.48 -4.13 0.65
CA ASP A 306 -25.59 -4.74 -0.06
C ASP A 306 -25.98 -3.92 -1.30
N ALA A 307 -26.37 -4.62 -2.36
CA ALA A 307 -26.88 -3.99 -3.57
C ALA A 307 -28.20 -3.25 -3.31
N ASP A 308 -29.01 -3.72 -2.35
CA ASP A 308 -30.27 -3.09 -2.01
C ASP A 308 -30.12 -1.83 -1.13
N ASP A 309 -30.53 -0.69 -1.71
CA ASP A 309 -31.58 0.14 -1.13
C ASP A 309 -31.67 0.30 0.40
N GLY A 310 -32.73 -0.34 0.88
CA GLY A 310 -33.27 -0.30 2.22
C GLY A 310 -32.45 -1.15 3.18
N VAL A 311 -31.88 -2.26 2.72
CA VAL A 311 -30.98 -3.10 3.53
C VAL A 311 -29.79 -2.28 4.03
N ALA A 312 -29.11 -1.56 3.13
CA ALA A 312 -27.98 -0.73 3.49
C ALA A 312 -28.36 0.43 4.43
N LYS A 313 -29.50 1.10 4.17
CA LYS A 313 -30.03 2.18 5.02
C LYS A 313 -30.44 1.68 6.41
N MET A 314 -31.02 0.48 6.51
CA MET A 314 -31.42 -0.11 7.78
C MET A 314 -30.18 -0.45 8.62
N GLY A 315 -29.18 -1.11 8.01
CA GLY A 315 -27.89 -1.37 8.65
C GLY A 315 -27.22 -0.09 9.15
N PHE A 316 -27.16 0.94 8.31
CA PHE A 316 -26.56 2.23 8.67
C PHE A 316 -27.30 2.91 9.83
N LYS A 317 -28.63 2.98 9.77
CA LYS A 317 -29.46 3.58 10.83
C LYS A 317 -29.23 2.90 12.18
N MET A 318 -29.19 1.57 12.19
CA MET A 318 -28.93 0.79 13.40
C MET A 318 -27.51 1.05 13.93
N LEU A 319 -26.51 1.10 13.04
CA LEU A 319 -25.12 1.39 13.40
C LEU A 319 -24.98 2.80 14.01
N THR A 320 -25.59 3.82 13.40
CA THR A 320 -25.59 5.19 13.94
C THR A 320 -26.29 5.26 15.31
N ALA A 321 -27.37 4.50 15.52
CA ALA A 321 -28.02 4.44 16.83
C ALA A 321 -27.07 3.85 17.91
N GLN A 322 -26.31 2.80 17.56
CA GLN A 322 -25.30 2.22 18.44
C GLN A 322 -24.15 3.19 18.74
N LEU A 323 -23.68 3.92 17.74
CA LEU A 323 -22.68 4.97 17.91
C LEU A 323 -23.14 6.04 18.91
N ARG A 324 -24.35 6.59 18.72
CA ARG A 324 -24.91 7.61 19.64
C ARG A 324 -25.00 7.09 21.07
N GLN A 325 -25.41 5.84 21.24
CA GLN A 325 -25.47 5.21 22.54
C GLN A 325 -24.09 5.05 23.18
N CYS A 326 -23.08 4.60 22.43
CA CYS A 326 -21.70 4.50 22.91
C CYS A 326 -21.18 5.84 23.44
N ILE A 327 -21.53 6.95 22.78
CA ILE A 327 -21.09 8.30 23.17
C ILE A 327 -21.92 8.87 24.34
N ALA A 328 -23.22 8.56 24.42
CA ALA A 328 -24.12 9.18 25.39
C ALA A 328 -24.04 8.59 26.82
N VAL A 329 -23.70 7.30 26.95
CA VAL A 329 -23.68 6.59 28.25
C VAL A 329 -22.74 7.22 29.28
N ASP A 330 -21.78 8.05 28.88
CA ASP A 330 -20.85 8.71 29.81
C ASP A 330 -21.16 10.18 30.18
N LYS A 331 -22.05 10.87 29.47
CA LYS A 331 -22.45 12.24 29.89
C LYS A 331 -23.30 12.26 31.18
N LEU A 332 -23.85 11.11 31.57
CA LEU A 332 -24.70 10.93 32.76
C LEU A 332 -23.93 10.42 33.99
N SER A 333 -22.75 9.81 33.83
CA SER A 333 -21.96 9.28 34.96
C SER A 333 -21.34 10.38 35.85
N HIS A 334 -21.25 11.62 35.33
CA HIS A 334 -20.71 12.81 36.03
C HIS A 334 -21.73 13.63 36.85
N LYS A 335 -23.02 13.24 36.89
CA LYS A 335 -24.08 14.01 37.60
C LYS A 335 -24.62 13.37 38.89
N LEU A 336 -23.84 12.57 39.62
CA LEU A 336 -24.19 12.19 41.00
C LEU A 336 -23.42 13.03 42.04
N PRO A 337 -24.09 13.70 42.99
CA PRO A 337 -23.41 14.43 44.06
C PRO A 337 -22.76 13.49 45.08
N SER A 338 -21.48 13.73 45.34
CA SER A 338 -20.63 13.04 46.32
C SER A 338 -21.24 13.09 47.73
N VAL A 339 -21.67 11.93 48.25
CA VAL A 339 -22.05 11.78 49.66
C VAL A 339 -20.79 11.80 50.53
N ARG A 340 -20.71 12.83 51.38
CA ARG A 340 -19.65 13.04 52.39
C ARG A 340 -19.52 11.82 53.30
N LYS A 341 -18.29 11.30 53.44
CA LYS A 341 -17.90 10.37 54.50
C LYS A 341 -17.83 11.12 55.83
N SER A 342 -18.67 10.75 56.80
CA SER A 342 -18.43 11.02 58.22
C SER A 342 -18.01 9.73 58.93
N SER A 343 -16.84 9.79 59.54
CA SER A 343 -16.23 8.78 60.40
C SER A 343 -16.95 8.60 61.74
N SER A 344 -17.11 7.36 62.23
CA SER A 344 -16.70 6.95 63.59
C SER A 344 -17.12 5.52 63.99
N SER A 345 -16.12 4.73 64.42
CA SER A 345 -16.08 3.80 65.56
C SER A 345 -17.07 2.62 65.74
N SER A 346 -16.44 1.43 65.74
CA SER A 346 -16.46 0.39 66.80
C SER A 346 -17.55 -0.70 66.86
N SER A 347 -17.04 -1.89 67.19
CA SER A 347 -17.67 -3.12 67.73
C SER A 347 -18.27 -4.13 66.75
N ALA A 348 -17.67 -5.31 66.74
CA ALA A 348 -18.22 -6.56 66.20
C ALA A 348 -19.05 -7.28 67.28
N PRO A 349 -20.04 -8.09 66.88
CA PRO A 349 -20.06 -9.49 67.30
C PRO A 349 -20.40 -10.47 66.14
N PRO A 350 -20.17 -11.79 66.31
CA PRO A 350 -20.09 -12.74 65.22
C PRO A 350 -21.41 -13.48 64.95
N GLY A 351 -21.61 -13.90 63.69
CA GLY A 351 -22.48 -15.03 63.35
C GLY A 351 -23.40 -14.79 62.15
N GLY A 352 -23.15 -15.53 61.06
CA GLY A 352 -24.21 -15.91 60.12
C GLY A 352 -23.98 -15.64 58.64
N ARG A 353 -23.62 -16.71 57.91
CA ARG A 353 -23.89 -17.00 56.49
C ARG A 353 -23.24 -16.10 55.43
N THR A 354 -22.20 -16.68 54.82
CA THR A 354 -21.65 -16.39 53.49
C THR A 354 -22.73 -16.44 52.40
N LEU A 355 -23.20 -15.27 51.97
CA LEU A 355 -23.70 -15.03 50.61
C LEU A 355 -22.57 -14.34 49.85
N THR A 356 -22.01 -15.00 48.84
CA THR A 356 -21.03 -14.43 47.92
C THR A 356 -21.69 -13.31 47.13
N ARG A 357 -21.53 -12.08 47.61
CA ARG A 357 -21.87 -10.85 46.90
C ARG A 357 -20.93 -10.71 45.71
N ALA A 358 -21.41 -11.04 44.51
CA ALA A 358 -20.70 -10.75 43.27
C ALA A 358 -20.35 -9.25 43.25
N SER A 359 -19.08 -8.98 42.97
CA SER A 359 -18.51 -7.63 42.93
C SER A 359 -19.17 -6.81 41.82
N SER A 360 -20.03 -5.88 42.20
CA SER A 360 -20.51 -4.78 41.36
C SER A 360 -19.38 -3.76 41.15
N HIS A 361 -18.42 -4.09 40.27
CA HIS A 361 -17.45 -3.16 39.74
C HIS A 361 -17.66 -3.05 38.21
N SER A 362 -18.02 -1.83 37.76
CA SER A 362 -17.87 -1.32 36.38
C SER A 362 -18.62 -2.05 35.25
N THR A 363 -19.96 -2.00 35.23
CA THR A 363 -20.78 -2.48 34.10
C THR A 363 -21.11 -1.43 33.03
N LEU A 364 -20.69 -0.17 33.19
CA LEU A 364 -21.03 0.92 32.26
C LEU A 364 -19.90 1.38 31.31
N ALA A 365 -18.65 0.98 31.54
CA ALA A 365 -17.54 1.45 30.70
C ALA A 365 -17.57 0.77 29.32
N LEU A 366 -17.54 1.58 28.24
CA LEU A 366 -17.41 1.09 26.87
C LEU A 366 -16.15 0.21 26.78
N ARG A 367 -16.30 -1.03 26.33
CA ARG A 367 -15.15 -1.94 26.12
C ARG A 367 -14.40 -1.54 24.86
N GLY A 368 -13.07 -1.44 24.91
CA GLY A 368 -12.24 -1.10 23.75
C GLY A 368 -12.49 -2.01 22.55
N ASP A 369 -12.75 -3.31 22.77
CA ASP A 369 -13.10 -4.25 21.69
C ASP A 369 -14.34 -3.81 20.89
N ARG A 370 -15.41 -3.35 21.58
CA ARG A 370 -16.64 -2.87 20.93
C ARG A 370 -16.40 -1.57 20.17
N PHE A 371 -15.52 -0.71 20.68
CA PHE A 371 -15.14 0.55 20.02
C PHE A 371 -14.43 0.27 18.69
N VAL A 372 -13.47 -0.66 18.67
CA VAL A 372 -12.77 -1.06 17.45
C VAL A 372 -13.73 -1.73 16.46
N ASP A 373 -14.56 -2.67 16.90
CA ASP A 373 -15.56 -3.32 16.02
C ASP A 373 -16.55 -2.29 15.40
N LEU A 374 -16.84 -1.18 16.11
CA LEU A 374 -17.67 -0.08 15.61
C LEU A 374 -16.95 0.71 14.51
N ILE A 375 -15.67 1.02 14.69
CA ILE A 375 -14.83 1.66 13.68
C ILE A 375 -14.74 0.79 12.44
N ASP A 376 -14.46 -0.50 12.60
CA ASP A 376 -14.38 -1.45 11.49
C ASP A 376 -15.70 -1.48 10.70
N SER A 377 -16.84 -1.46 11.40
CA SER A 377 -18.16 -1.42 10.77
C SER A 377 -18.40 -0.11 10.01
N LEU A 378 -17.99 1.04 10.55
CA LEU A 378 -18.05 2.32 9.84
C LEU A 378 -17.15 2.32 8.61
N LEU A 379 -15.94 1.77 8.70
CA LEU A 379 -15.02 1.65 7.57
C LEU A 379 -15.57 0.72 6.48
N MET A 380 -16.38 -0.29 6.83
CA MET A 380 -17.14 -1.05 5.83
C MET A 380 -18.12 -0.16 5.05
N PHE A 381 -18.80 0.80 5.69
CA PHE A 381 -19.62 1.77 4.96
C PHE A 381 -18.78 2.75 4.14
N VAL A 382 -17.60 3.16 4.63
CA VAL A 382 -16.66 3.98 3.86
C VAL A 382 -16.26 3.27 2.57
N SER A 383 -15.85 2.01 2.62
CA SER A 383 -15.46 1.22 1.44
C SER A 383 -16.64 0.65 0.63
N GLY A 384 -17.87 0.81 1.12
CA GLY A 384 -19.09 0.31 0.46
C GLY A 384 -19.44 1.12 -0.80
N PRO A 385 -20.35 0.64 -1.67
CA PRO A 385 -20.62 1.25 -2.97
C PRO A 385 -21.25 2.65 -2.91
N ARG A 386 -21.88 3.02 -1.79
CA ARG A 386 -22.69 4.24 -1.64
C ARG A 386 -21.88 5.38 -1.04
N GLU A 387 -21.66 6.43 -1.83
CA GLU A 387 -20.82 7.56 -1.43
C GLU A 387 -21.43 8.36 -0.26
N ASP A 388 -22.74 8.62 -0.25
CA ASP A 388 -23.41 9.40 0.80
C ASP A 388 -23.22 8.81 2.20
N MET A 389 -23.43 7.51 2.36
CA MET A 389 -23.24 6.82 3.64
C MET A 389 -21.75 6.68 3.99
N GLY A 390 -20.87 6.53 2.99
CA GLY A 390 -19.43 6.56 3.20
C GLY A 390 -18.97 7.90 3.76
N LEU A 391 -19.41 9.02 3.17
CA LEU A 391 -19.09 10.37 3.64
C LEU A 391 -19.63 10.64 5.04
N LEU A 392 -20.84 10.18 5.38
CA LEU A 392 -21.38 10.29 6.75
C LEU A 392 -20.62 9.40 7.75
N SER A 393 -20.15 8.24 7.31
CA SER A 393 -19.30 7.36 8.13
C SER A 393 -17.97 8.02 8.47
N LEU A 394 -17.37 8.77 7.54
CA LEU A 394 -16.18 9.58 7.83
C LEU A 394 -16.46 10.65 8.91
N ASP A 395 -17.64 11.31 8.88
CA ASP A 395 -18.03 12.27 9.93
C ASP A 395 -18.22 11.59 11.30
N HIS A 396 -18.71 10.35 11.29
CA HIS A 396 -18.79 9.52 12.50
C HIS A 396 -17.41 9.13 13.03
N LEU A 397 -16.42 8.85 12.17
CA LEU A 397 -15.04 8.62 12.59
C LEU A 397 -14.42 9.88 13.22
N VAL A 398 -14.69 11.07 12.68
CA VAL A 398 -14.31 12.34 13.33
C VAL A 398 -14.94 12.46 14.72
N THR A 399 -16.23 12.13 14.84
CA THR A 399 -16.93 12.14 16.12
C THR A 399 -16.27 11.20 17.14
N LEU A 400 -15.89 9.99 16.72
CA LEU A 400 -15.17 9.03 17.56
C LEU A 400 -13.75 9.52 17.92
N SER A 401 -13.06 10.20 17.01
CA SER A 401 -11.75 10.79 17.30
C SER A 401 -11.84 11.90 18.37
N ASN A 402 -12.86 12.75 18.28
CA ASN A 402 -13.11 13.78 19.29
C ASN A 402 -13.52 13.18 20.64
N PHE A 403 -14.22 12.05 20.63
CA PHE A 403 -14.53 11.30 21.85
C PHE A 403 -13.26 10.74 22.51
N LEU A 404 -12.30 10.22 21.74
CA LEU A 404 -11.01 9.76 22.29
C LEU A 404 -10.15 10.92 22.83
N ALA A 405 -10.29 12.12 22.28
CA ALA A 405 -9.54 13.30 22.71
C ALA A 405 -10.10 13.98 23.97
N ASP A 406 -11.31 13.65 24.40
CA ASP A 406 -11.96 14.30 25.55
C ASP A 406 -11.45 13.71 26.88
N GLU A 407 -10.53 14.41 27.52
CA GLU A 407 -9.93 14.02 28.81
C GLU A 407 -10.95 13.90 29.96
N SER A 408 -12.16 14.47 29.81
CA SER A 408 -13.21 14.40 30.84
C SER A 408 -13.92 13.04 30.86
N ILE A 409 -13.72 12.23 29.81
CA ILE A 409 -14.39 10.95 29.59
C ILE A 409 -13.40 9.80 29.87
N PRO A 410 -13.76 8.80 30.69
CA PRO A 410 -12.91 7.64 30.88
C PRO A 410 -12.78 6.84 29.57
N LEU A 411 -11.55 6.63 29.12
CA LEU A 411 -11.27 5.92 27.88
C LEU A 411 -11.77 4.46 27.89
N PRO A 412 -12.14 3.92 26.71
CA PRO A 412 -12.51 2.52 26.59
C PRO A 412 -11.39 1.58 27.06
N LEU A 413 -11.69 0.68 28.00
CA LEU A 413 -10.68 -0.23 28.53
C LEU A 413 -10.36 -1.34 27.50
N LEU A 414 -9.12 -1.36 27.02
CA LEU A 414 -8.58 -2.47 26.23
C LEU A 414 -8.21 -3.64 27.15
N ARG A 415 -8.42 -4.86 26.66
CA ARG A 415 -8.12 -6.07 27.42
C ARG A 415 -6.60 -6.18 27.60
N GLN A 416 -6.10 -6.02 28.84
CA GLN A 416 -4.72 -6.38 29.17
C GLN A 416 -4.46 -7.83 28.72
N ARG A 417 -3.56 -8.03 27.76
CA ARG A 417 -2.97 -9.34 27.48
C ARG A 417 -2.19 -9.76 28.73
N SER A 418 -2.80 -10.53 29.63
CA SER A 418 -2.04 -11.11 30.74
C SER A 418 -1.11 -12.18 30.15
N SER A 419 0.15 -11.82 29.91
CA SER A 419 1.22 -12.79 29.71
C SER A 419 1.50 -13.46 31.05
N VAL A 420 0.68 -14.44 31.42
CA VAL A 420 1.01 -15.36 32.51
C VAL A 420 2.03 -16.36 31.96
N ILE A 421 3.30 -15.96 31.93
CA ILE A 421 4.40 -16.91 31.95
C ILE A 421 4.71 -17.16 33.42
N SER A 422 4.15 -18.24 33.95
CA SER A 422 4.46 -18.78 35.26
C SER A 422 5.94 -19.15 35.29
N LYS A 423 6.78 -18.36 35.95
CA LYS A 423 8.19 -18.72 36.22
C LYS A 423 8.19 -19.84 37.28
N PRO A 424 8.84 -20.99 37.04
CA PRO A 424 8.98 -22.02 38.07
C PRO A 424 10.00 -21.56 39.15
N PRO A 425 9.91 -22.09 40.39
CA PRO A 425 10.80 -21.68 41.47
C PRO A 425 12.22 -22.22 41.24
N PRO A 426 13.28 -21.54 41.72
CA PRO A 426 14.64 -21.99 41.49
C PRO A 426 14.99 -23.16 42.44
N PRO A 427 15.69 -24.21 41.95
CA PRO A 427 16.47 -25.07 42.83
C PRO A 427 17.78 -24.35 43.20
N GLY A 428 18.21 -24.50 44.46
CA GLY A 428 19.39 -23.84 44.99
C GLY A 428 20.72 -24.42 44.51
N GLY A 429 21.79 -23.73 44.92
CA GLY A 429 23.12 -24.33 45.08
C GLY A 429 24.21 -23.84 44.13
N ASP A 430 25.12 -23.05 44.70
CA ASP A 430 26.57 -22.99 44.44
C ASP A 430 27.17 -22.23 43.25
N ALA A 431 27.73 -21.08 43.63
CA ALA A 431 29.16 -20.70 43.54
C ALA A 431 29.86 -20.65 42.17
N GLY A 432 30.33 -19.45 41.82
CA GLY A 432 31.39 -19.24 40.83
C GLY A 432 31.56 -17.78 40.45
N ALA A 433 32.55 -17.11 41.04
CA ALA A 433 32.91 -15.72 40.80
C ALA A 433 33.35 -15.43 39.35
N THR A 434 33.06 -14.23 38.85
CA THR A 434 34.03 -13.29 38.25
C THR A 434 33.35 -11.95 38.00
N ASN A 435 34.17 -10.90 38.01
CA ASN A 435 33.82 -9.53 38.29
C ASN A 435 34.03 -8.66 37.03
N GLU A 436 33.32 -7.53 37.00
CA GLU A 436 33.59 -6.28 36.25
C GLU A 436 32.97 -6.04 34.85
N GLY A 437 32.04 -5.07 34.83
CA GLY A 437 32.19 -3.90 33.96
C GLY A 437 31.15 -3.69 32.86
N GLU A 438 29.98 -3.13 33.17
CA GLU A 438 29.37 -2.04 32.38
C GLU A 438 28.11 -1.47 33.05
N ARG A 439 28.16 -0.17 33.38
CA ARG A 439 27.03 0.61 33.90
C ARG A 439 26.10 0.99 32.75
N GLY A 440 25.04 0.21 32.54
CA GLY A 440 23.84 0.64 31.82
C GLY A 440 22.75 1.01 32.83
N ALA A 441 22.49 2.31 33.01
CA ALA A 441 21.42 2.81 33.88
C ALA A 441 20.05 2.50 33.28
N ALA A 442 19.49 1.34 33.61
CA ALA A 442 18.08 1.04 33.39
C ALA A 442 17.24 1.91 34.32
N THR A 443 16.76 3.04 33.81
CA THR A 443 15.75 3.85 34.48
C THR A 443 14.42 3.13 34.32
N THR A 444 13.91 2.60 35.43
CA THR A 444 12.55 2.12 35.59
C THR A 444 11.56 3.24 35.23
N THR A 445 10.98 3.19 34.04
CA THR A 445 9.90 4.09 33.63
C THR A 445 8.55 3.40 33.80
N SER A 446 7.70 4.03 34.60
CA SER A 446 6.30 3.74 34.81
C SER A 446 5.45 4.06 33.56
N GLY A 447 5.68 3.39 32.43
CA GLY A 447 5.07 3.67 31.12
C GLY A 447 3.84 2.82 30.76
N GLY A 448 2.95 2.55 31.72
CA GLY A 448 1.86 1.57 31.51
C GLY A 448 0.55 2.10 30.91
N LEU A 449 0.29 3.42 30.92
CA LEU A 449 -1.01 3.99 30.58
C LEU A 449 -1.07 4.64 29.19
N GLY A 450 -0.02 5.36 28.75
CA GLY A 450 -0.04 6.04 27.44
C GLY A 450 -0.05 5.11 26.22
N SER A 451 0.53 3.91 26.32
CA SER A 451 0.59 2.95 25.20
C SER A 451 -0.78 2.34 24.86
N GLN A 452 -1.63 2.09 25.87
CA GLN A 452 -2.97 1.52 25.65
C GLN A 452 -3.94 2.54 25.05
N GLU A 453 -3.75 3.83 25.31
CA GLU A 453 -4.59 4.87 24.72
C GLU A 453 -4.33 5.03 23.22
N LEU A 454 -3.06 5.03 22.81
CA LEU A 454 -2.66 5.06 21.40
C LEU A 454 -3.20 3.86 20.60
N GLU A 455 -3.37 2.69 21.23
CA GLU A 455 -3.94 1.50 20.59
C GLU A 455 -5.36 1.74 20.02
N LEU A 456 -6.16 2.63 20.61
CA LEU A 456 -7.51 2.96 20.14
C LEU A 456 -7.53 3.94 18.94
N TRP A 457 -6.46 4.70 18.74
CA TRP A 457 -6.34 5.65 17.63
C TRP A 457 -5.95 4.97 16.31
N TRP A 458 -5.13 3.92 16.36
CA TRP A 458 -4.62 3.26 15.16
C TRP A 458 -5.70 2.73 14.20
N PRO A 459 -6.80 2.10 14.64
CA PRO A 459 -7.86 1.67 13.74
C PRO A 459 -8.46 2.82 12.92
N ILE A 460 -8.62 4.01 13.52
CA ILE A 460 -9.12 5.20 12.82
C ILE A 460 -8.11 5.68 11.79
N LEU A 461 -6.85 5.88 12.22
CA LEU A 461 -5.79 6.41 11.35
C LEU A 461 -5.48 5.48 10.17
N LEU A 462 -5.31 4.18 10.45
CA LEU A 462 -5.05 3.16 9.43
C LEU A 462 -6.26 2.96 8.51
N GLY A 463 -7.48 3.03 9.04
CA GLY A 463 -8.71 2.97 8.27
C GLY A 463 -8.83 4.14 7.29
N LEU A 464 -8.59 5.36 7.75
CA LEU A 464 -8.60 6.56 6.92
C LEU A 464 -7.48 6.54 5.86
N SER A 465 -6.27 6.11 6.23
CA SER A 465 -5.14 5.96 5.31
C SER A 465 -5.51 5.04 4.14
N ARG A 466 -6.08 3.86 4.42
CA ARG A 466 -6.59 2.94 3.37
C ARG A 466 -7.71 3.57 2.53
N ALA A 467 -8.60 4.34 3.15
CA ALA A 467 -9.71 5.00 2.45
C ALA A 467 -9.25 6.13 1.51
N VAL A 468 -8.02 6.64 1.64
CA VAL A 468 -7.42 7.53 0.64
C VAL A 468 -7.14 6.81 -0.69
N GLY A 469 -7.08 5.48 -0.69
CA GLY A 469 -7.04 4.67 -1.91
C GLY A 469 -8.40 4.42 -2.58
N ASP A 470 -9.52 4.94 -2.05
CA ASP A 470 -10.86 4.66 -2.57
C ASP A 470 -11.01 5.12 -4.03
N PRO A 471 -11.68 4.34 -4.91
CA PRO A 471 -11.88 4.74 -6.31
C PRO A 471 -12.69 6.03 -6.45
N ARG A 472 -13.63 6.30 -5.54
CA ARG A 472 -14.49 7.49 -5.59
C ARG A 472 -13.73 8.71 -5.07
N GLN A 473 -13.71 9.75 -5.88
CA GLN A 473 -12.96 10.97 -5.58
C GLN A 473 -13.42 11.65 -4.29
N GLY A 474 -14.74 11.75 -4.03
CA GLY A 474 -15.24 12.43 -2.83
C GLY A 474 -14.85 11.72 -1.53
N VAL A 475 -14.96 10.39 -1.50
CA VAL A 475 -14.53 9.57 -0.35
C VAL A 475 -13.03 9.69 -0.11
N ARG A 476 -12.22 9.54 -1.18
CA ARG A 476 -10.76 9.68 -1.12
C ARG A 476 -10.32 11.04 -0.58
N VAL A 477 -10.83 12.13 -1.15
CA VAL A 477 -10.45 13.50 -0.74
C VAL A 477 -10.91 13.78 0.68
N LYS A 478 -12.15 13.41 1.05
CA LYS A 478 -12.64 13.61 2.42
C LYS A 478 -11.84 12.78 3.43
N SER A 479 -11.46 11.54 3.10
CA SER A 479 -10.64 10.69 3.96
C SER A 479 -9.26 11.30 4.22
N LEU A 480 -8.60 11.82 3.18
CA LEU A 480 -7.31 12.51 3.32
C LEU A 480 -7.43 13.75 4.20
N VAL A 481 -8.40 14.62 3.91
CA VAL A 481 -8.63 15.85 4.70
C VAL A 481 -8.93 15.51 6.15
N THR A 482 -9.76 14.48 6.38
CA THR A 482 -10.11 14.02 7.73
C THR A 482 -8.90 13.48 8.48
N LEU A 483 -8.07 12.66 7.83
CA LEU A 483 -6.85 12.09 8.41
C LEU A 483 -5.87 13.19 8.82
N LEU A 484 -5.58 14.12 7.91
CA LEU A 484 -4.67 15.24 8.17
C LEU A 484 -5.21 16.17 9.26
N ALA A 485 -6.53 16.39 9.31
CA ALA A 485 -7.16 17.20 10.36
C ALA A 485 -7.03 16.53 11.74
N ILE A 486 -7.29 15.22 11.85
CA ILE A 486 -7.14 14.46 13.09
C ILE A 486 -5.69 14.52 13.59
N ILE A 487 -4.71 14.31 12.70
CA ILE A 487 -3.28 14.39 13.07
C ILE A 487 -2.95 15.81 13.56
N ASN A 488 -3.35 16.84 12.83
CA ASN A 488 -3.09 18.23 13.19
C ASN A 488 -3.77 18.68 14.49
N GLN A 489 -4.92 18.10 14.82
CA GLN A 489 -5.69 18.50 15.99
C GLN A 489 -5.21 17.79 17.26
N HIS A 490 -4.92 16.49 17.17
CA HIS A 490 -4.77 15.64 18.37
C HIS A 490 -3.35 15.14 18.63
N PHE A 491 -2.44 15.23 17.66
CA PHE A 491 -1.07 14.68 17.75
C PHE A 491 0.04 15.73 17.78
N PHE A 492 -0.29 16.99 18.10
CA PHE A 492 0.69 18.05 18.36
C PHE A 492 0.51 18.58 19.77
N ALA A 493 1.61 18.86 20.48
CA ALA A 493 1.58 19.53 21.78
C ALA A 493 0.78 20.85 21.72
N ALA A 494 -0.13 21.09 22.68
CA ALA A 494 -0.82 22.37 22.77
C ALA A 494 0.24 23.44 23.03
N ALA A 495 0.30 24.43 22.14
CA ALA A 495 1.14 25.59 22.35
C ALA A 495 0.73 26.22 23.70
N ALA A 496 1.60 26.15 24.70
CA ALA A 496 1.44 26.91 25.92
C ALA A 496 1.20 28.37 25.51
N ASN A 497 0.04 28.91 25.93
CA ASN A 497 -0.51 30.19 25.50
C ASN A 497 0.53 31.29 25.18
N GLY A 498 0.46 31.78 23.94
CA GLY A 498 0.53 33.21 23.63
C GLY A 498 1.86 33.94 23.85
N ALA A 499 2.74 33.86 22.86
CA ALA A 499 3.62 34.98 22.54
C ALA A 499 2.79 36.11 21.88
N SER A 500 2.27 37.03 22.69
CA SER A 500 1.83 38.35 22.20
C SER A 500 2.53 39.44 23.00
N GLY A 501 3.35 40.24 22.31
CA GLY A 501 4.02 41.40 22.89
C GLY A 501 3.03 42.49 23.31
N GLY A 502 3.36 43.21 24.40
CA GLY A 502 2.61 44.40 24.82
C GLY A 502 2.82 44.80 26.28
N THR A 503 3.85 45.62 26.53
CA THR A 503 3.99 46.61 27.62
C THR A 503 3.59 46.23 29.06
N ARG A 504 4.63 46.06 29.87
CA ARG A 504 4.75 46.32 31.32
C ARG A 504 3.75 47.37 31.87
N ARG A 505 2.88 46.96 32.80
CA ARG A 505 2.35 47.82 33.88
C ARG A 505 2.07 46.97 35.12
N GLU A 506 2.69 47.37 36.22
CA GLU A 506 2.51 46.82 37.58
C GLU A 506 1.10 47.15 38.11
N GLY A 507 0.46 46.19 38.79
CA GLY A 507 -0.78 46.41 39.53
C GLY A 507 -1.49 45.14 40.01
N SER A 508 -1.29 44.82 41.29
CA SER A 508 -2.20 44.14 42.24
C SER A 508 -3.03 42.90 41.84
N ILE A 509 -2.62 41.76 42.40
CA ILE A 509 -3.38 40.77 43.20
C ILE A 509 -4.92 40.80 43.04
N ASP A 510 -5.49 39.78 42.38
CA ASP A 510 -6.53 38.88 42.91
C ASP A 510 -6.86 37.77 41.88
N ASP A 511 -6.73 36.51 42.32
CA ASP A 511 -7.17 35.20 41.76
C ASP A 511 -7.10 34.89 40.25
N PRO A 512 -6.27 33.91 39.80
CA PRO A 512 -6.55 33.14 38.60
C PRO A 512 -7.21 31.79 38.99
N ALA A 513 -8.46 31.61 38.58
CA ALA A 513 -9.00 30.27 38.39
C ALA A 513 -8.12 29.56 37.34
N GLU A 514 -7.50 28.44 37.72
CA GLU A 514 -6.82 27.54 36.78
C GLU A 514 -7.84 26.95 35.79
N GLU A 515 -8.08 27.63 34.68
CA GLU A 515 -8.55 26.97 33.46
C GLU A 515 -7.37 26.16 32.89
N LYS A 516 -7.31 24.89 33.30
CA LYS A 516 -6.51 23.87 32.62
C LYS A 516 -7.09 23.65 31.22
N SER A 517 -6.62 24.42 30.25
CA SER A 517 -6.76 24.04 28.84
C SER A 517 -5.92 22.77 28.62
N SER A 518 -6.63 21.68 28.28
CA SER A 518 -6.15 20.34 27.97
C SER A 518 -4.86 20.33 27.15
N ALA A 519 -3.80 19.73 27.69
CA ALA A 519 -2.58 19.44 26.95
C ALA A 519 -2.76 18.11 26.21
N PRO A 520 -2.51 18.03 24.89
CA PRO A 520 -2.63 16.78 24.15
C PRO A 520 -1.54 15.80 24.61
N GLN A 521 -1.99 14.63 25.05
CA GLN A 521 -1.15 13.59 25.65
C GLN A 521 -0.33 12.77 24.63
N HIS A 522 -0.66 12.87 23.33
CA HIS A 522 -0.15 12.00 22.25
C HIS A 522 0.82 12.65 21.28
N GLY A 523 1.07 13.95 21.43
CA GLY A 523 1.94 14.71 20.55
C GLY A 523 3.40 14.63 20.95
N ASP A 524 3.97 13.43 21.10
CA ASP A 524 5.42 13.30 21.14
C ASP A 524 5.97 13.05 19.73
N LEU A 525 7.23 13.44 19.51
CA LEU A 525 7.88 13.35 18.21
C LEU A 525 7.94 11.89 17.71
N GLN A 526 8.06 10.93 18.62
CA GLN A 526 8.10 9.50 18.32
C GLN A 526 6.76 8.99 17.76
N THR A 527 5.62 9.41 18.32
CA THR A 527 4.30 9.05 17.79
C THR A 527 4.09 9.65 16.40
N LEU A 528 4.53 10.90 16.17
CA LEU A 528 4.49 11.49 14.83
C LEU A 528 5.35 10.68 13.83
N GLN A 529 6.55 10.24 14.19
CA GLN A 529 7.34 9.36 13.33
C GLN A 529 6.62 8.04 13.00
N LEU A 530 5.95 7.43 13.99
CA LEU A 530 5.14 6.23 13.77
C LEU A 530 3.97 6.50 12.81
N ILE A 531 3.34 7.67 12.90
CA ILE A 531 2.29 8.10 11.95
C ILE A 531 2.86 8.25 10.54
N TYR A 532 4.03 8.88 10.37
CA TYR A 532 4.66 8.97 9.05
C TYR A 532 4.92 7.60 8.45
N ARG A 533 5.54 6.69 9.21
CA ARG A 533 5.95 5.37 8.71
C ARG A 533 4.78 4.42 8.52
N GLY A 534 3.84 4.40 9.45
CA GLY A 534 2.75 3.42 9.49
C GLY A 534 1.45 3.88 8.85
N VAL A 535 1.25 5.20 8.67
CA VAL A 535 -0.03 5.76 8.20
C VAL A 535 0.14 6.58 6.92
N LEU A 536 1.09 7.54 6.89
CA LEU A 536 1.22 8.47 5.75
C LEU A 536 2.02 7.88 4.57
N THR A 537 3.16 7.25 4.85
CA THR A 537 4.03 6.64 3.81
C THR A 537 3.31 5.57 3.00
N PRO A 538 2.54 4.62 3.59
CA PRO A 538 1.81 3.60 2.83
C PRO A 538 0.78 4.17 1.85
N MET A 539 0.33 5.42 2.03
CA MET A 539 -0.62 6.04 1.10
C MET A 539 -0.03 6.24 -0.30
N LEU A 540 1.31 6.25 -0.42
CA LEU A 540 2.00 6.29 -1.71
C LEU A 540 1.80 5.00 -2.53
N GLU A 541 1.52 3.85 -1.90
CA GLU A 541 1.26 2.59 -2.61
C GLU A 541 0.03 2.73 -3.52
N HIS A 542 -0.96 3.54 -3.12
CA HIS A 542 -2.13 3.84 -3.95
C HIS A 542 -1.77 4.62 -5.22
N ALA A 543 -0.69 5.40 -5.20
CA ALA A 543 -0.19 6.09 -6.38
C ALA A 543 0.38 5.09 -7.39
N GLU A 544 1.10 4.07 -6.92
CA GLU A 544 1.73 3.05 -7.77
C GLU A 544 0.70 2.11 -8.40
N VAL A 545 -0.24 1.61 -7.60
CA VAL A 545 -1.31 0.71 -8.07
C VAL A 545 -2.21 1.41 -9.09
N ASN A 546 -2.58 2.68 -8.83
CA ASN A 546 -3.46 3.41 -9.75
C ASN A 546 -2.71 3.97 -10.98
N ALA A 547 -1.41 4.22 -10.90
CA ALA A 547 -0.60 4.63 -12.06
C ALA A 547 -0.47 3.52 -13.09
N ALA A 548 -0.41 2.24 -12.66
CA ALA A 548 -0.38 1.09 -13.57
C ALA A 548 -1.71 0.90 -14.35
N VAL A 549 -2.82 1.39 -13.81
CA VAL A 549 -4.17 1.27 -14.41
C VAL A 549 -4.52 2.47 -15.30
N SER A 550 -3.87 3.62 -15.11
CA SER A 550 -4.14 4.81 -15.92
C SER A 550 -3.45 4.74 -17.29
N ASP A 551 -4.18 4.33 -18.32
CA ASP A 551 -3.82 4.36 -19.75
C ASP A 551 -3.28 5.74 -20.20
N GLY A 552 -1.98 6.02 -20.02
CA GLY A 552 -1.28 7.17 -20.61
C GLY A 552 -1.83 8.57 -20.27
N ARG A 553 -2.67 8.72 -19.23
CA ARG A 553 -3.38 9.99 -18.93
C ARG A 553 -2.51 11.06 -18.25
N SER A 554 -1.45 10.68 -17.53
CA SER A 554 -0.58 11.62 -16.80
C SER A 554 0.83 11.65 -17.40
N VAL A 555 0.95 12.12 -18.64
CA VAL A 555 2.27 12.32 -19.28
C VAL A 555 3.08 13.29 -18.43
N PRO A 556 4.27 12.92 -17.93
CA PRO A 556 5.04 13.80 -17.08
C PRO A 556 5.46 15.06 -17.85
N PRO A 557 5.38 16.25 -17.22
CA PRO A 557 5.80 17.49 -17.87
C PRO A 557 7.33 17.54 -18.08
N LEU A 558 7.74 18.02 -19.26
CA LEU A 558 9.14 18.36 -19.55
C LEU A 558 9.44 19.84 -19.20
N PRO A 559 10.71 20.21 -19.02
CA PRO A 559 11.12 21.61 -18.89
C PRO A 559 10.71 22.46 -20.11
N ASP A 560 10.33 23.73 -19.90
CA ASP A 560 9.87 24.62 -20.99
C ASP A 560 10.95 24.90 -22.05
N ASP A 561 12.23 24.86 -21.66
CA ASP A 561 13.38 25.05 -22.53
C ASP A 561 14.00 23.71 -23.00
N PHE A 562 13.27 22.60 -22.83
CA PHE A 562 13.65 21.29 -23.35
C PHE A 562 13.45 21.23 -24.86
N GLU A 563 14.46 20.72 -25.56
CA GLU A 563 14.48 20.71 -27.03
C GLU A 563 14.26 19.30 -27.58
N HIS A 564 13.23 19.17 -28.41
CA HIS A 564 12.95 17.95 -29.16
C HIS A 564 13.65 17.97 -30.52
N PHE A 565 14.40 16.91 -30.83
CA PHE A 565 15.02 16.74 -32.15
C PHE A 565 15.14 15.29 -32.61
N VAL A 566 14.89 14.33 -31.72
CA VAL A 566 14.71 12.91 -32.04
C VAL A 566 13.23 12.54 -31.90
N THR A 567 12.60 12.98 -30.82
CA THR A 567 11.18 12.72 -30.53
C THR A 567 10.30 13.86 -31.03
N MET A 568 9.00 13.60 -31.23
CA MET A 568 8.05 14.67 -31.53
C MET A 568 7.67 15.39 -30.24
N ALA A 569 7.73 16.73 -30.26
CA ALA A 569 7.26 17.54 -29.14
C ALA A 569 5.76 17.24 -28.90
N PRO A 570 5.32 17.16 -27.63
CA PRO A 570 3.90 17.08 -27.33
C PRO A 570 3.21 18.28 -28.00
N SER A 571 2.18 18.02 -28.83
CA SER A 571 1.40 19.10 -29.41
C SER A 571 0.93 19.98 -28.26
N LYS A 572 1.25 21.28 -28.27
CA LYS A 572 0.72 22.23 -27.29
C LYS A 572 -0.80 22.16 -27.37
N GLN A 573 -1.42 21.29 -26.57
CA GLN A 573 -2.83 21.38 -26.30
C GLN A 573 -3.00 22.77 -25.74
N LYS A 574 -3.69 23.63 -26.50
CA LYS A 574 -4.20 24.86 -25.93
C LYS A 574 -4.88 24.45 -24.63
N SER A 575 -4.54 25.12 -23.55
CA SER A 575 -5.34 25.18 -22.32
C SER A 575 -6.69 25.84 -22.58
N SER A 576 -7.42 25.39 -23.61
CA SER A 576 -8.78 25.77 -23.91
C SER A 576 -9.70 24.84 -23.15
N GLY A 577 -9.97 25.22 -21.90
CA GLY A 577 -11.13 24.77 -21.15
C GLY A 577 -11.04 23.32 -20.64
N ALA A 578 -11.32 23.18 -19.34
CA ALA A 578 -11.94 21.98 -18.82
C ALA A 578 -13.07 21.55 -19.77
N GLY A 579 -12.87 20.43 -20.46
CA GLY A 579 -13.71 20.04 -21.58
C GLY A 579 -13.63 18.55 -21.87
N ALA A 580 -14.47 17.79 -21.15
CA ALA A 580 -15.22 16.65 -21.68
C ALA A 580 -14.45 15.36 -22.03
N SER A 581 -13.62 14.84 -21.13
CA SER A 581 -13.68 13.40 -20.83
C SER A 581 -14.48 13.25 -19.55
N GLY A 582 -15.63 12.59 -19.57
CA GLY A 582 -16.50 12.41 -18.39
C GLY A 582 -15.92 11.53 -17.28
N ASP A 583 -14.63 11.21 -17.34
CA ASP A 583 -13.95 10.33 -16.40
C ASP A 583 -13.32 11.15 -15.26
N PRO A 584 -13.43 10.70 -14.01
CA PRO A 584 -12.86 11.41 -12.86
C PRO A 584 -11.33 11.46 -12.93
N PRO A 585 -10.69 12.52 -12.40
CA PRO A 585 -9.24 12.64 -12.34
C PRO A 585 -8.62 11.48 -11.56
N GLY A 586 -7.47 10.99 -12.04
CA GLY A 586 -6.73 9.91 -11.41
C GLY A 586 -6.19 10.29 -10.03
N TRP A 587 -5.77 9.30 -9.25
CA TRP A 587 -5.29 9.51 -7.88
C TRP A 587 -4.14 10.53 -7.80
N LEU A 588 -3.19 10.46 -8.74
CA LEU A 588 -2.08 11.41 -8.84
C LEU A 588 -2.54 12.86 -9.08
N ASP A 589 -3.63 13.06 -9.81
CA ASP A 589 -4.11 14.40 -10.15
C ASP A 589 -5.03 14.99 -9.08
N SER A 590 -5.76 14.14 -8.35
CA SER A 590 -6.73 14.60 -7.34
C SER A 590 -6.22 14.60 -5.90
N THR A 591 -5.14 13.86 -5.60
CA THR A 591 -4.86 13.46 -4.21
C THR A 591 -3.38 13.54 -3.83
N PHE A 592 -2.46 13.18 -4.74
CA PHE A 592 -1.02 13.17 -4.44
C PHE A 592 -0.52 14.51 -3.91
N ASP A 593 -0.79 15.61 -4.62
CA ASP A 593 -0.25 16.93 -4.26
C ASP A 593 -0.76 17.37 -2.88
N HIS A 594 -2.06 17.22 -2.61
CA HIS A 594 -2.64 17.52 -1.30
C HIS A 594 -2.11 16.63 -0.17
N MET A 595 -1.82 15.36 -0.46
CA MET A 595 -1.26 14.43 0.51
C MET A 595 0.17 14.85 0.89
N MET A 596 1.01 15.11 -0.11
CA MET A 596 2.39 15.56 0.11
C MET A 596 2.43 16.92 0.80
N ASP A 597 1.57 17.87 0.42
CA ASP A 597 1.45 19.16 1.10
C ASP A 597 1.01 19.01 2.55
N GLY A 598 0.09 18.09 2.84
CA GLY A 598 -0.31 17.74 4.20
C GLY A 598 0.85 17.19 5.02
N CYS A 599 1.63 16.26 4.45
CA CYS A 599 2.84 15.71 5.07
C CYS A 599 3.91 16.77 5.29
N VAL A 600 4.13 17.69 4.35
CA VAL A 600 5.09 18.79 4.54
C VAL A 600 4.59 19.75 5.62
N SER A 601 3.30 20.10 5.62
CA SER A 601 2.70 20.98 6.62
C SER A 601 2.84 20.43 8.04
N ILE A 602 2.59 19.14 8.24
CA ILE A 602 2.79 18.45 9.54
C ILE A 602 4.27 18.53 9.96
N CYS A 603 5.19 18.31 9.03
CA CYS A 603 6.64 18.37 9.29
C CYS A 603 7.07 19.78 9.73
N LEU A 604 6.72 20.81 8.96
CA LEU A 604 7.05 22.21 9.27
C LEU A 604 6.47 22.65 10.61
N ARG A 605 5.21 22.31 10.89
CA ARG A 605 4.59 22.58 12.19
C ARG A 605 5.31 21.86 13.33
N SER A 606 5.81 20.65 13.11
CA SER A 606 6.62 19.93 14.11
C SER A 606 7.94 20.64 14.39
N MET A 607 8.60 21.19 13.37
CA MET A 607 9.84 21.95 13.52
C MET A 607 9.59 23.22 14.33
N GLU A 608 8.45 23.89 14.11
CA GLU A 608 8.06 25.07 14.87
C GLU A 608 7.84 24.77 16.36
N ILE A 609 7.16 23.65 16.67
CA ILE A 609 6.76 23.26 18.04
C ILE A 609 7.91 22.60 18.81
N TYR A 610 8.58 21.60 18.23
CA TYR A 610 9.59 20.78 18.92
C TYR A 610 11.03 21.24 18.67
N LYS A 611 11.26 22.20 17.76
CA LYS A 611 12.60 22.68 17.38
C LYS A 611 13.54 21.55 16.96
N SER A 612 13.01 20.55 16.26
CA SER A 612 13.73 19.38 15.78
C SER A 612 13.38 19.12 14.32
N ASP A 613 14.37 18.68 13.54
CA ASP A 613 14.29 18.35 12.12
C ASP A 613 14.05 16.86 11.85
N VAL A 614 13.76 16.05 12.87
CA VAL A 614 13.60 14.60 12.73
C VAL A 614 12.52 14.20 11.72
N LEU A 615 11.41 14.94 11.62
CA LEU A 615 10.37 14.65 10.61
C LEU A 615 10.78 15.04 9.19
N VAL A 616 11.85 15.84 9.01
CA VAL A 616 12.41 16.13 7.69
C VAL A 616 12.93 14.85 7.06
N GLU A 617 13.58 13.97 7.83
CA GLU A 617 14.05 12.67 7.35
C GLU A 617 12.89 11.78 6.89
N GLU A 618 11.75 11.79 7.60
CA GLU A 618 10.57 11.02 7.20
C GLU A 618 9.94 11.56 5.89
N VAL A 619 9.88 12.88 5.73
CA VAL A 619 9.41 13.52 4.48
C VAL A 619 10.36 13.22 3.32
N LEU A 620 11.68 13.28 3.55
CA LEU A 620 12.68 12.91 2.55
C LEU A 620 12.60 11.42 2.18
N ALA A 621 12.31 10.54 3.14
CA ALA A 621 12.07 9.13 2.87
C ALA A 621 10.83 8.92 1.97
N MET A 622 9.74 9.67 2.20
CA MET A 622 8.57 9.65 1.32
C MET A 622 8.90 10.14 -0.10
N PHE A 623 9.65 11.24 -0.23
CA PHE A 623 10.13 11.68 -1.54
C PHE A 623 11.01 10.61 -2.20
N ASN A 624 11.89 9.96 -1.45
CA ASN A 624 12.74 8.89 -1.98
C ASN A 624 11.91 7.69 -2.49
N SER A 625 10.84 7.31 -1.80
CA SER A 625 9.91 6.29 -2.30
C SER A 625 9.30 6.69 -3.64
N CYS A 626 8.89 7.96 -3.81
CA CYS A 626 8.39 8.46 -5.09
C CYS A 626 9.44 8.34 -6.21
N LEU A 627 10.71 8.69 -5.93
CA LEU A 627 11.79 8.70 -6.92
C LEU A 627 12.26 7.31 -7.34
N ILE A 628 12.09 6.30 -6.49
CA ILE A 628 12.49 4.91 -6.77
C ILE A 628 11.40 4.16 -7.55
N SER A 629 10.16 4.62 -7.44
CA SER A 629 8.99 4.03 -8.10
C SER A 629 9.20 3.76 -9.59
N ASP A 630 8.49 2.75 -10.09
CA ASP A 630 8.52 2.38 -11.50
C ASP A 630 7.63 3.33 -12.35
N SER A 631 6.76 4.12 -11.72
CA SER A 631 6.01 5.18 -12.38
C SER A 631 6.86 6.44 -12.58
N GLY A 632 7.15 6.78 -13.84
CA GLY A 632 7.83 8.02 -14.20
C GLY A 632 7.05 9.29 -13.80
N ALA A 633 5.71 9.24 -13.84
CA ALA A 633 4.85 10.36 -13.45
C ALA A 633 4.90 10.65 -11.94
N LEU A 634 4.85 9.60 -11.11
CA LEU A 634 5.00 9.72 -9.66
C LEU A 634 6.40 10.25 -9.31
N ALA A 635 7.45 9.71 -9.95
CA ALA A 635 8.82 10.15 -9.74
C ALA A 635 9.01 11.64 -10.10
N VAL A 636 8.50 12.11 -11.25
CA VAL A 636 8.61 13.52 -11.65
C VAL A 636 7.82 14.45 -10.73
N ARG A 637 6.60 14.08 -10.31
CA ARG A 637 5.83 14.87 -9.33
C ARG A 637 6.55 14.94 -7.98
N GLY A 638 7.01 13.79 -7.46
CA GLY A 638 7.79 13.73 -6.22
C GLY A 638 9.06 14.57 -6.29
N LEU A 639 9.78 14.53 -7.43
CA LEU A 639 10.98 15.32 -7.67
C LEU A 639 10.71 16.84 -7.67
N ARG A 640 9.61 17.28 -8.30
CA ARG A 640 9.20 18.69 -8.29
C ARG A 640 8.80 19.16 -6.89
N ARG A 641 8.05 18.34 -6.17
CA ARG A 641 7.63 18.66 -4.80
C ARG A 641 8.81 18.65 -3.82
N LEU A 642 9.81 17.78 -4.02
CA LEU A 642 11.09 17.82 -3.32
C LEU A 642 11.83 19.14 -3.56
N ASN A 643 11.90 19.59 -4.83
CA ASN A 643 12.48 20.90 -5.13
C ASN A 643 11.72 22.03 -4.41
N GLN A 644 10.40 22.01 -4.44
CA GLN A 644 9.58 22.99 -3.71
C GLN A 644 9.85 22.95 -2.20
N PHE A 645 9.95 21.75 -1.61
CA PHE A 645 10.25 21.58 -0.19
C PHE A 645 11.58 22.22 0.21
N VAL A 646 12.62 22.04 -0.61
CA VAL A 646 13.96 22.59 -0.34
C VAL A 646 14.06 24.08 -0.65
N THR A 647 13.29 24.59 -1.61
CA THR A 647 13.46 25.96 -2.12
C THR A 647 12.43 26.95 -1.59
N GLU A 648 11.19 26.52 -1.37
CA GLU A 648 10.07 27.39 -0.97
C GLU A 648 9.64 27.14 0.49
N ASP A 649 9.60 25.89 0.94
CA ASP A 649 9.06 25.54 2.27
C ASP A 649 10.08 25.67 3.40
N MET A 650 11.36 25.43 3.13
CA MET A 650 12.44 25.55 4.11
C MET A 650 13.27 26.81 3.92
N ASP A 651 13.68 27.44 5.02
CA ASP A 651 14.63 28.54 4.99
C ASP A 651 16.02 28.03 4.61
N ALA A 652 16.67 28.63 3.61
CA ALA A 652 17.97 28.16 3.10
C ALA A 652 19.07 28.06 4.19
N ASP A 653 19.02 28.92 5.21
CA ASP A 653 19.97 28.94 6.32
C ASP A 653 19.65 27.88 7.40
N SER A 654 18.45 27.30 7.38
CA SER A 654 18.00 26.27 8.32
C SER A 654 18.31 24.84 7.86
N ILE A 655 18.66 24.64 6.59
CA ILE A 655 18.92 23.32 6.00
C ILE A 655 20.27 22.79 6.49
N THR A 656 20.24 21.62 7.14
CA THR A 656 21.43 20.96 7.69
C THR A 656 22.29 20.30 6.58
N ASP A 657 23.58 20.07 6.85
CA ASP A 657 24.48 19.37 5.91
C ASP A 657 23.99 17.94 5.61
N ASP A 658 23.38 17.27 6.60
CA ASP A 658 22.80 15.93 6.45
C ASP A 658 21.55 15.93 5.56
N THR A 659 20.72 16.98 5.65
CA THR A 659 19.59 17.20 4.74
C THR A 659 20.10 17.41 3.31
N TRP A 660 21.10 18.28 3.13
CA TRP A 660 21.73 18.49 1.82
C TRP A 660 22.38 17.21 1.28
N ALA A 661 23.02 16.42 2.13
CA ALA A 661 23.58 15.14 1.76
C ALA A 661 22.51 14.23 1.16
N THR A 662 21.40 14.06 1.89
CA THR A 662 20.28 13.20 1.49
C THR A 662 19.66 13.66 0.17
N VAL A 663 19.32 14.95 0.07
CA VAL A 663 18.76 15.55 -1.17
C VAL A 663 19.71 15.36 -2.34
N CYS A 664 21.01 15.64 -2.17
CA CYS A 664 21.98 15.49 -3.25
C CYS A 664 22.15 14.05 -3.70
N HIS A 665 22.13 13.09 -2.77
CA HIS A 665 22.17 11.67 -3.10
C HIS A 665 20.92 11.22 -3.87
N MET A 666 19.74 11.69 -3.48
CA MET A 666 18.48 11.43 -4.19
C MET A 666 18.50 12.00 -5.61
N LEU A 667 18.88 13.28 -5.77
CA LEU A 667 18.99 13.92 -7.08
C LEU A 667 20.03 13.24 -7.97
N ARG A 668 21.17 12.83 -7.42
CA ARG A 668 22.20 12.11 -8.20
C ARG A 668 21.71 10.75 -8.70
N ARG A 669 20.92 10.03 -7.90
CA ARG A 669 20.31 8.76 -8.32
C ARG A 669 19.29 8.95 -9.45
N CYS A 670 18.61 10.09 -9.49
CA CYS A 670 17.69 10.44 -10.60
C CYS A 670 18.40 10.70 -11.94
N LEU A 671 19.74 10.87 -11.92
CA LEU A 671 20.55 11.06 -13.12
C LEU A 671 21.09 9.75 -13.72
N THR A 672 21.01 8.64 -12.98
CA THR A 672 21.53 7.34 -13.44
C THR A 672 20.48 6.55 -14.20
N VAL A 673 20.91 5.75 -15.17
CA VAL A 673 20.02 4.85 -15.91
C VAL A 673 19.92 3.52 -15.17
N ARG A 674 18.68 3.09 -14.85
CA ARG A 674 18.41 1.82 -14.17
C ARG A 674 18.67 0.65 -15.14
N GLY A 675 19.24 -0.44 -14.64
CA GLY A 675 19.47 -1.65 -15.44
C GLY A 675 20.57 -1.56 -16.50
N LEU A 676 21.24 -0.41 -16.65
CA LEU A 676 22.31 -0.25 -17.65
C LEU A 676 23.47 -1.23 -17.36
N PRO A 677 23.83 -2.11 -18.31
CA PRO A 677 24.93 -3.06 -18.11
C PRO A 677 26.26 -2.35 -17.85
N GLY A 678 26.98 -2.78 -16.82
CA GLY A 678 28.26 -2.20 -16.43
C GLY A 678 29.41 -2.54 -17.39
N ASP A 679 30.47 -1.74 -17.34
CA ASP A 679 31.69 -1.96 -18.12
C ASP A 679 32.45 -3.21 -17.60
N ILE A 680 32.37 -4.34 -18.35
CA ILE A 680 32.95 -5.66 -17.98
C ILE A 680 34.43 -5.57 -17.59
N SER A 681 35.17 -4.59 -18.12
CA SER A 681 36.59 -4.41 -17.81
C SER A 681 36.87 -4.27 -16.30
N THR A 682 35.92 -3.78 -15.51
CA THR A 682 36.07 -3.68 -14.04
C THR A 682 35.77 -5.00 -13.30
N ARG A 683 34.99 -5.90 -13.90
CA ARG A 683 34.67 -7.22 -13.33
C ARG A 683 35.85 -8.19 -13.46
N ARG A 684 36.62 -8.11 -14.57
CA ARG A 684 37.85 -8.91 -14.79
C ARG A 684 38.97 -8.62 -13.79
N ASP A 685 39.10 -7.37 -13.33
CA ASP A 685 40.14 -7.01 -12.36
C ASP A 685 39.79 -7.47 -10.94
N SER A 686 38.50 -7.57 -10.60
CA SER A 686 38.04 -8.05 -9.28
C SER A 686 38.28 -9.55 -9.07
N THR A 687 38.31 -10.33 -10.15
CA THR A 687 38.63 -11.77 -10.11
C THR A 687 40.13 -12.08 -10.11
N LYS A 688 41.01 -11.11 -10.39
CA LYS A 688 42.47 -11.32 -10.33
C LYS A 688 43.04 -11.18 -8.92
N ASP A 689 42.36 -10.49 -8.01
CA ASP A 689 42.81 -10.31 -6.62
C ASP A 689 42.49 -11.50 -5.70
N LEU A 690 41.79 -12.54 -6.19
CA LEU A 690 41.51 -13.77 -5.44
C LEU A 690 42.33 -15.00 -5.89
N THR A 691 43.21 -14.85 -6.88
CA THR A 691 44.07 -15.96 -7.36
C THR A 691 45.56 -15.63 -7.18
N ASN A 692 45.97 -15.30 -5.95
CA ASN A 692 47.35 -15.45 -5.52
C ASN A 692 47.41 -16.60 -4.52
N GLY A 693 47.37 -17.82 -5.05
CA GLY A 693 47.43 -19.05 -4.28
C GLY A 693 47.53 -20.27 -5.20
N GLU A 694 48.77 -20.63 -5.50
CA GLU A 694 49.22 -21.91 -6.03
C GLU A 694 48.99 -22.22 -7.51
N GLY A 695 50.12 -22.52 -8.17
CA GLY A 695 50.19 -22.73 -9.61
C GLY A 695 49.62 -24.07 -10.05
N SER A 696 49.02 -24.07 -11.22
CA SER A 696 49.10 -25.19 -12.15
C SER A 696 48.79 -24.71 -13.57
N ASN A 697 49.56 -25.24 -14.51
CA ASN A 697 49.42 -24.98 -15.94
C ASN A 697 48.02 -25.36 -16.43
N SER A 698 47.31 -24.41 -17.04
CA SER A 698 46.16 -24.67 -17.91
C SER A 698 46.07 -23.58 -18.99
N GLU A 699 47.03 -23.57 -19.91
CA GLU A 699 46.83 -22.97 -21.23
C GLU A 699 45.87 -23.87 -22.02
N GLY A 700 44.57 -23.56 -21.98
CA GLY A 700 43.57 -24.36 -22.71
C GLY A 700 42.12 -23.86 -22.70
N ASN A 701 41.69 -22.99 -21.78
CA ASN A 701 40.25 -22.69 -21.60
C ASN A 701 39.83 -21.22 -21.80
N ALA A 702 40.69 -20.37 -22.37
CA ALA A 702 40.37 -18.95 -22.55
C ALA A 702 39.25 -18.68 -23.58
N ALA A 703 39.09 -19.55 -24.59
CA ALA A 703 38.13 -19.33 -25.67
C ALA A 703 36.67 -19.71 -25.30
N GLY A 704 36.47 -20.63 -24.35
CA GLY A 704 35.13 -21.01 -23.88
C GLY A 704 34.51 -20.00 -22.91
N ASN A 705 35.33 -19.38 -22.06
CA ASN A 705 34.85 -18.33 -21.16
C ASN A 705 34.51 -17.03 -21.91
N GLU A 706 35.19 -16.71 -23.02
CA GLU A 706 34.89 -15.51 -23.81
C GLU A 706 33.57 -15.59 -24.59
N SER A 707 33.12 -16.81 -24.98
CA SER A 707 31.80 -17.00 -25.60
C SER A 707 30.69 -16.87 -24.57
N ASP A 708 30.86 -17.48 -23.40
CA ASP A 708 29.86 -17.46 -22.32
C ASP A 708 29.70 -16.03 -21.75
N ASP A 709 30.81 -15.31 -21.51
CA ASP A 709 30.80 -13.89 -21.09
C ASP A 709 30.06 -12.99 -22.10
N ARG A 710 30.16 -13.32 -23.39
CA ARG A 710 29.52 -12.56 -24.47
C ARG A 710 28.02 -12.84 -24.56
N GLU A 711 27.62 -14.08 -24.32
CA GLU A 711 26.22 -14.49 -24.29
C GLU A 711 25.51 -13.89 -23.06
N GLU A 712 26.13 -13.94 -21.88
CA GLU A 712 25.64 -13.25 -20.66
C GLU A 712 25.47 -11.73 -20.91
N MET A 713 26.43 -11.09 -21.58
CA MET A 713 26.32 -9.67 -21.92
C MET A 713 25.17 -9.37 -22.89
N ILE A 714 24.93 -10.24 -23.87
CA ILE A 714 23.80 -10.06 -24.79
C ILE A 714 22.47 -10.23 -24.04
N GLU A 715 22.38 -11.18 -23.11
CA GLU A 715 21.20 -11.35 -22.25
C GLU A 715 20.94 -10.10 -21.39
N LEU A 716 21.96 -9.56 -20.72
CA LEU A 716 21.85 -8.33 -19.94
C LEU A 716 21.42 -7.13 -20.79
N LEU A 717 21.93 -7.02 -22.03
CA LEU A 717 21.53 -5.97 -22.96
C LEU A 717 20.07 -6.13 -23.39
N ASN A 718 19.61 -7.36 -23.65
CA ASN A 718 18.22 -7.64 -24.00
C ASN A 718 17.28 -7.34 -22.82
N GLU A 719 17.65 -7.73 -21.59
CA GLU A 719 16.89 -7.43 -20.37
C GLU A 719 16.74 -5.91 -20.19
N PHE A 720 17.84 -5.15 -20.34
CA PHE A 720 17.81 -3.70 -20.28
C PHE A 720 16.87 -3.09 -21.34
N VAL A 721 16.96 -3.55 -22.60
CA VAL A 721 16.07 -3.06 -23.68
C VAL A 721 14.60 -3.35 -23.37
N MET A 722 14.30 -4.51 -22.78
CA MET A 722 12.94 -4.88 -22.41
C MET A 722 12.41 -4.06 -21.23
N GLU A 723 13.22 -3.84 -20.19
CA GLU A 723 12.85 -2.96 -19.07
C GLU A 723 12.57 -1.53 -19.56
N GLU A 724 13.39 -1.02 -20.49
CA GLU A 724 13.21 0.32 -21.08
C GLU A 724 11.97 0.44 -21.99
N GLU A 725 11.53 -0.65 -22.61
CA GLU A 725 10.29 -0.69 -23.38
C GLU A 725 9.07 -0.63 -22.46
N ILE A 726 9.10 -1.37 -21.33
CA ILE A 726 8.01 -1.41 -20.35
C ILE A 726 7.95 -0.10 -19.52
N LEU A 727 9.11 0.43 -19.13
CA LEU A 727 9.23 1.58 -18.23
C LEU A 727 9.67 2.86 -18.95
N ALA A 728 9.21 3.04 -20.19
CA ALA A 728 9.60 4.13 -21.08
C ALA A 728 9.43 5.54 -20.47
N ASP A 729 8.47 5.73 -19.57
CA ASP A 729 8.18 7.00 -18.88
C ASP A 729 9.26 7.43 -17.88
N ARG A 730 10.16 6.53 -17.47
CA ARG A 730 11.28 6.90 -16.58
C ARG A 730 12.22 7.90 -17.24
N ARG A 731 12.24 7.98 -18.57
CA ARG A 731 13.08 8.93 -19.33
C ARG A 731 12.77 10.40 -19.04
N TYR A 732 11.56 10.72 -18.54
CA TYR A 732 11.20 12.07 -18.09
C TYR A 732 11.91 12.51 -16.80
N ILE A 733 12.39 11.56 -15.98
CA ILE A 733 13.05 11.85 -14.70
C ILE A 733 14.36 12.60 -14.94
N GLY A 734 15.16 12.15 -15.94
CA GLY A 734 16.47 12.72 -16.21
C GLY A 734 16.44 14.21 -16.53
N SER A 735 15.57 14.66 -17.45
CA SER A 735 15.45 16.08 -17.82
C SER A 735 14.92 16.94 -16.67
N ASN A 736 13.92 16.46 -15.91
CA ASN A 736 13.41 17.17 -14.73
C ASN A 736 14.48 17.26 -13.63
N ALA A 737 15.28 16.21 -13.41
CA ALA A 737 16.39 16.22 -12.46
C ALA A 737 17.48 17.23 -12.86
N VAL A 738 17.83 17.30 -14.15
CA VAL A 738 18.77 18.31 -14.66
C VAL A 738 18.24 19.73 -14.43
N MET A 739 16.95 19.98 -14.70
CA MET A 739 16.32 21.28 -14.48
C MET A 739 16.41 21.71 -13.01
N ILE A 740 16.09 20.79 -12.08
CA ILE A 740 16.11 21.05 -10.63
C ILE A 740 17.53 21.22 -10.10
N ILE A 741 18.48 20.39 -10.52
CA ILE A 741 19.90 20.62 -10.21
C ILE A 741 20.33 21.99 -10.76
N GLY A 742 19.86 22.33 -11.96
CA GLY A 742 20.04 23.65 -12.58
C GLY A 742 19.54 24.81 -11.73
N SER A 743 18.33 24.74 -11.19
CA SER A 743 17.75 25.79 -10.34
C SER A 743 18.52 25.92 -9.02
N LEU A 744 18.86 24.81 -8.38
CA LEU A 744 19.61 24.78 -7.12
C LEU A 744 21.03 25.34 -7.30
N LEU A 745 21.77 24.88 -8.31
CA LEU A 745 23.14 25.32 -8.56
C LEU A 745 23.25 26.71 -9.19
N GLY A 746 22.17 27.19 -9.81
CA GLY A 746 22.08 28.54 -10.38
C GLY A 746 21.81 29.63 -9.34
N ASN A 747 21.23 29.29 -8.18
CA ASN A 747 20.92 30.25 -7.14
C ASN A 747 22.05 30.34 -6.09
N ARG A 748 22.58 31.55 -5.90
CA ARG A 748 23.69 31.82 -4.99
C ARG A 748 23.39 31.47 -3.53
N SER A 749 22.14 31.62 -3.07
CA SER A 749 21.75 31.36 -1.68
C SER A 749 21.92 29.88 -1.33
N TYR A 750 21.33 28.99 -2.13
CA TYR A 750 21.43 27.55 -1.91
C TYR A 750 22.86 27.05 -2.11
N VAL A 751 23.62 27.58 -3.07
CA VAL A 751 25.03 27.21 -3.25
C VAL A 751 25.90 27.60 -2.06
N THR A 752 25.58 28.71 -1.37
CA THR A 752 26.26 29.09 -0.13
C THR A 752 25.90 28.15 1.03
N SER A 753 24.61 27.82 1.19
CA SER A 753 24.11 26.91 2.23
C SER A 753 24.64 25.48 2.04
N MET A 754 24.46 24.92 0.84
CA MET A 754 24.89 23.58 0.45
C MET A 754 26.42 23.45 0.35
N GLY A 755 27.13 24.53 0.05
CA GLY A 755 28.59 24.54 -0.06
C GLY A 755 29.17 23.84 -1.29
N LEU A 756 30.49 24.01 -1.48
CA LEU A 756 31.19 23.56 -2.69
C LEU A 756 31.27 22.03 -2.82
N ARG A 757 31.26 21.30 -1.69
CA ARG A 757 31.33 19.82 -1.67
C ARG A 757 30.16 19.20 -2.44
N TRP A 758 28.94 19.58 -2.08
CA TRP A 758 27.71 19.05 -2.67
C TRP A 758 27.46 19.62 -4.07
N TYR A 759 27.89 20.86 -4.35
CA TYR A 759 27.93 21.38 -5.74
C TYR A 759 28.74 20.45 -6.66
N LEU A 760 29.97 20.10 -6.25
CA LEU A 760 30.82 19.21 -7.04
C LEU A 760 30.27 17.79 -7.11
N PHE A 761 29.64 17.31 -6.04
CA PHE A 761 28.98 16.00 -6.02
C PHE A 761 27.84 15.91 -7.06
N LEU A 762 26.99 16.93 -7.17
CA LEU A 762 25.92 16.96 -8.16
C LEU A 762 26.48 17.15 -9.58
N ALA A 763 27.45 18.03 -9.77
CA ALA A 763 28.05 18.26 -11.08
C ALA A 763 28.81 17.02 -11.60
N THR A 764 29.59 16.33 -10.75
CA THR A 764 30.21 15.04 -11.11
C THR A 764 29.16 13.97 -11.42
N GLY A 765 28.07 13.93 -10.64
CA GLY A 765 26.91 13.07 -10.90
C GLY A 765 26.28 13.30 -12.27
N LEU A 766 26.04 14.56 -12.65
CA LEU A 766 25.51 14.93 -13.96
C LEU A 766 26.47 14.52 -15.09
N GLY A 767 27.78 14.72 -14.91
CA GLY A 767 28.78 14.29 -15.89
C GLY A 767 28.76 12.78 -16.13
N ARG A 768 28.50 11.98 -15.08
CA ARG A 768 28.28 10.53 -15.20
C ARG A 768 26.97 10.19 -15.89
N GLY A 769 25.86 10.83 -15.49
CA GLY A 769 24.54 10.63 -16.10
C GLY A 769 24.54 10.91 -17.61
N ILE A 770 25.23 11.97 -18.06
CA ILE A 770 25.39 12.28 -19.49
C ILE A 770 26.03 11.11 -20.25
N LYS A 771 27.08 10.47 -19.68
CA LYS A 771 27.72 9.31 -20.30
C LYS A 771 26.79 8.10 -20.36
N GLU A 772 26.07 7.84 -19.26
CA GLU A 772 25.11 6.73 -19.20
C GLU A 772 23.95 6.93 -20.19
N TRP A 773 23.44 8.15 -20.36
CA TRP A 773 22.42 8.46 -21.36
C TRP A 773 22.93 8.31 -22.80
N GLU A 774 24.16 8.77 -23.10
CA GLU A 774 24.77 8.58 -24.42
C GLU A 774 24.97 7.09 -24.75
N GLU A 775 25.39 6.30 -23.76
CA GLU A 775 25.56 4.86 -23.91
C GLU A 775 24.22 4.12 -24.06
N SER A 776 23.22 4.48 -23.26
CA SER A 776 21.86 3.94 -23.36
C SER A 776 21.24 4.22 -24.74
N ALA A 777 21.42 5.43 -25.26
CA ALA A 777 21.01 5.79 -26.61
C ALA A 777 21.70 4.92 -27.68
N ARG A 778 22.99 4.62 -27.50
CA ARG A 778 23.75 3.73 -28.40
C ARG A 778 23.21 2.29 -28.36
N ILE A 779 22.95 1.75 -27.18
CA ILE A 779 22.41 0.40 -26.98
C ILE A 779 21.02 0.28 -27.62
N LEU A 780 20.10 1.19 -27.29
CA LEU A 780 18.75 1.19 -27.87
C LEU A 780 18.79 1.29 -29.40
N SER A 781 19.69 2.09 -29.97
CA SER A 781 19.84 2.18 -31.42
C SER A 781 20.35 0.89 -32.10
N THR A 782 21.03 0.03 -31.35
CA THR A 782 21.66 -1.20 -31.85
C THR A 782 20.76 -2.43 -31.66
N TYR A 783 20.04 -2.50 -30.54
CA TYR A 783 19.32 -3.70 -30.09
C TYR A 783 17.79 -3.54 -30.02
N SER A 784 17.23 -2.35 -30.28
CA SER A 784 15.77 -2.15 -30.21
C SER A 784 15.02 -3.00 -31.26
N PRO A 785 13.96 -3.73 -30.86
CA PRO A 785 13.14 -4.50 -31.79
C PRO A 785 12.41 -3.56 -32.78
N ARG A 786 12.41 -3.91 -34.06
CA ARG A 786 11.75 -3.15 -35.15
C ARG A 786 10.21 -3.25 -35.12
N VAL A 787 9.57 -3.09 -33.96
CA VAL A 787 8.11 -3.03 -33.85
C VAL A 787 7.71 -1.58 -33.62
N ALA A 788 7.64 -0.83 -34.72
CA ALA A 788 6.89 0.40 -34.77
C ALA A 788 5.48 0.08 -35.27
N THR A 789 4.50 0.04 -34.37
CA THR A 789 3.09 0.15 -34.77
C THR A 789 2.41 1.20 -33.91
N SER A 790 2.15 2.33 -34.56
CA SER A 790 1.03 3.25 -34.32
C SER A 790 0.70 3.58 -32.86
N ASN A 791 1.27 4.67 -32.33
CA ASN A 791 0.60 5.42 -31.27
C ASN A 791 0.72 6.92 -31.53
N GLU A 792 -0.40 7.57 -31.82
CA GLU A 792 -0.57 9.01 -32.06
C GLU A 792 -0.48 9.83 -30.74
N GLY A 793 0.41 9.43 -29.82
CA GLY A 793 0.58 10.04 -28.50
C GLY A 793 1.95 10.72 -28.32
N PRO A 794 2.09 11.62 -27.33
CA PRO A 794 3.38 12.22 -27.00
C PRO A 794 4.38 11.14 -26.55
N MET A 795 5.54 11.08 -27.20
CA MET A 795 6.57 10.08 -26.90
C MET A 795 7.48 10.54 -25.75
N PRO A 796 7.92 9.62 -24.87
CA PRO A 796 8.94 9.91 -23.87
C PRO A 796 10.24 10.43 -24.50
N PRO A 797 10.98 11.32 -23.82
CA PRO A 797 12.18 11.93 -24.37
C PRO A 797 13.23 10.88 -24.71
N HIS A 798 14.01 11.11 -25.77
CA HIS A 798 15.11 10.24 -26.11
C HIS A 798 16.31 10.50 -25.18
N TYR A 799 17.09 9.47 -24.81
CA TYR A 799 18.27 9.65 -23.95
C TYR A 799 19.28 10.65 -24.50
N LEU A 800 19.40 10.75 -25.83
CA LEU A 800 20.23 11.74 -26.50
C LEU A 800 19.78 13.19 -26.23
N GLU A 801 18.46 13.41 -26.14
CA GLU A 801 17.88 14.72 -25.79
C GLU A 801 18.21 15.07 -24.33
N ASN A 802 18.07 14.09 -23.43
CA ASN A 802 18.50 14.24 -22.03
C ASN A 802 20.00 14.53 -21.91
N ALA A 803 20.85 13.84 -22.68
CA ALA A 803 22.29 14.07 -22.71
C ALA A 803 22.67 15.48 -23.16
N LEU A 804 22.08 15.99 -24.25
CA LEU A 804 22.33 17.36 -24.70
C LEU A 804 21.81 18.40 -23.69
N TYR A 805 20.63 18.17 -23.12
CA TYR A 805 20.07 19.04 -22.09
C TYR A 805 20.98 19.07 -20.84
N GLY A 806 21.51 17.92 -20.43
CA GLY A 806 22.53 17.82 -19.38
C GLY A 806 23.83 18.57 -19.72
N ARG A 807 24.33 18.44 -20.96
CA ARG A 807 25.54 19.15 -21.42
C ARG A 807 25.38 20.66 -21.38
N LYS A 808 24.19 21.20 -21.73
CA LYS A 808 23.86 22.63 -21.62
C LYS A 808 24.04 23.14 -20.19
N TYR A 809 23.52 22.41 -19.19
CA TYR A 809 23.70 22.79 -17.79
C TYR A 809 25.13 22.56 -17.29
N MET A 810 25.80 21.50 -17.73
CA MET A 810 27.20 21.24 -17.37
C MET A 810 28.14 22.38 -17.81
N VAL A 811 27.98 22.91 -19.02
CA VAL A 811 28.73 24.08 -19.50
C VAL A 811 28.52 25.28 -18.58
N ARG A 812 27.27 25.57 -18.22
CA ARG A 812 26.94 26.65 -17.26
C ARG A 812 27.60 26.42 -15.89
N PHE A 813 27.58 25.18 -15.37
CA PHE A 813 28.18 24.85 -14.08
C PHE A 813 29.70 24.99 -14.10
N MET A 814 30.37 24.58 -15.18
CA MET A 814 31.82 24.77 -15.35
C MET A 814 32.17 26.25 -15.41
N LEU A 815 31.45 27.06 -16.19
CA LEU A 815 31.69 28.50 -16.29
C LEU A 815 31.46 29.20 -14.94
N HIS A 816 30.43 28.81 -14.19
CA HIS A 816 30.20 29.31 -12.84
C HIS A 816 31.34 28.93 -11.87
N LEU A 817 31.83 27.68 -11.89
CA LEU A 817 32.96 27.27 -11.06
C LEU A 817 34.23 28.07 -11.37
N VAL A 818 34.50 28.29 -12.64
CA VAL A 818 35.66 29.06 -13.12
C VAL A 818 35.55 30.55 -12.75
N SER A 819 34.35 31.08 -12.61
CA SER A 819 34.12 32.45 -12.16
C SER A 819 34.45 32.69 -10.67
N LYS A 820 34.48 31.64 -9.85
CA LYS A 820 34.78 31.71 -8.41
C LYS A 820 36.28 31.80 -8.14
N GLU A 821 36.71 32.86 -7.46
CA GLU A 821 38.13 33.10 -7.15
C GLU A 821 38.77 31.98 -6.32
N ASP A 822 38.02 31.48 -5.33
CA ASP A 822 38.49 30.46 -4.39
C ASP A 822 38.78 29.09 -5.05
N VAL A 823 38.18 28.82 -6.21
CA VAL A 823 38.32 27.56 -6.95
C VAL A 823 39.65 27.51 -7.71
N LEU A 824 40.01 28.61 -8.37
CA LEU A 824 41.20 28.64 -9.23
C LEU A 824 42.46 29.02 -8.45
N ASN A 825 42.35 29.83 -7.38
CA ASN A 825 43.48 30.31 -6.59
C ASN A 825 43.31 30.02 -5.08
N PRO A 826 43.38 28.74 -4.64
CA PRO A 826 43.13 28.37 -3.24
C PRO A 826 44.17 28.92 -2.24
N GLU A 827 45.34 29.38 -2.71
CA GLU A 827 46.40 29.91 -1.84
C GLU A 827 46.10 31.31 -1.30
N ILE A 828 45.29 32.11 -2.01
CA ILE A 828 44.93 33.49 -1.60
C ILE A 828 43.89 33.45 -0.47
N SER A 829 42.91 32.56 -0.60
CA SER A 829 41.84 32.33 0.39
C SER A 829 42.35 31.72 1.70
N SER A 830 43.42 30.91 1.65
CA SER A 830 43.97 30.21 2.82
C SER A 830 44.78 31.07 3.81
N LYS A 831 45.01 32.36 3.52
CA LYS A 831 45.88 33.23 4.34
C LYS A 831 45.31 33.63 5.71
N GLY A 832 44.13 33.13 6.12
CA GLY A 832 43.52 33.42 7.42
C GLY A 832 42.83 32.26 8.14
N SER A 833 42.90 31.01 7.63
CA SER A 833 42.26 29.84 8.26
C SER A 833 43.32 28.83 8.69
N GLU A 834 43.56 28.69 10.00
CA GLU A 834 44.45 27.66 10.55
C GLU A 834 43.73 26.28 10.62
N GLY A 835 44.46 25.18 10.37
CA GLY A 835 44.00 23.79 10.61
C GLY A 835 43.32 23.05 9.44
N ASP A 836 42.59 21.95 9.77
CA ASP A 836 41.93 21.00 8.85
C ASP A 836 40.96 21.63 7.83
N LYS A 837 40.41 22.81 8.12
CA LYS A 837 39.54 23.53 7.16
C LYS A 837 40.31 24.00 5.92
N ALA A 838 41.58 24.36 6.07
CA ALA A 838 42.43 24.78 4.95
C ALA A 838 42.82 23.60 4.04
N THR A 839 42.96 22.39 4.59
CA THR A 839 43.28 21.19 3.80
C THR A 839 42.07 20.69 3.01
N VAL A 840 40.87 20.74 3.60
CA VAL A 840 39.60 20.43 2.92
C VAL A 840 39.29 21.45 1.81
N GLY A 841 39.51 22.74 2.04
CA GLY A 841 39.36 23.79 1.02
C GLY A 841 40.29 23.59 -0.18
N LYS A 842 41.54 23.19 0.04
CA LYS A 842 42.49 22.86 -1.04
C LYS A 842 42.07 21.62 -1.84
N ARG A 843 41.58 20.57 -1.17
CA ARG A 843 41.09 19.35 -1.84
C ARG A 843 39.87 19.61 -2.70
N THR A 844 38.91 20.40 -2.21
CA THR A 844 37.68 20.76 -2.95
C THR A 844 37.98 21.65 -4.17
N ALA A 845 38.88 22.63 -4.04
CA ALA A 845 39.37 23.42 -5.17
C ALA A 845 40.10 22.57 -6.22
N ALA A 846 40.91 21.59 -5.81
CA ALA A 846 41.56 20.65 -6.72
C ALA A 846 40.54 19.76 -7.46
N ALA A 847 39.54 19.23 -6.75
CA ALA A 847 38.47 18.44 -7.34
C ALA A 847 37.66 19.24 -8.38
N ALA A 848 37.39 20.52 -8.11
CA ALA A 848 36.73 21.41 -9.07
C ALA A 848 37.55 21.59 -10.37
N LYS A 849 38.87 21.77 -10.27
CA LYS A 849 39.76 21.85 -11.46
C LYS A 849 39.78 20.55 -12.26
N ILE A 850 39.77 19.40 -11.58
CA ILE A 850 39.70 18.08 -12.23
C ILE A 850 38.38 17.95 -12.98
N LEU A 851 37.25 18.26 -12.34
CA LEU A 851 35.93 18.24 -12.98
C LEU A 851 35.88 19.12 -14.23
N ILE A 852 36.36 20.37 -14.15
CA ILE A 852 36.38 21.29 -15.31
C ILE A 852 37.18 20.68 -16.45
N LYS A 853 38.36 20.11 -16.17
CA LYS A 853 39.18 19.45 -17.18
C LYS A 853 38.46 18.25 -17.80
N GLU A 854 38.00 17.32 -16.98
CA GLU A 854 37.36 16.07 -17.45
C GLU A 854 36.10 16.33 -18.27
N GLN A 855 35.26 17.28 -17.86
CA GLN A 855 34.04 17.61 -18.58
C GLN A 855 34.29 18.44 -19.85
N THR A 856 35.35 19.25 -19.87
CA THR A 856 35.85 19.90 -21.11
C THR A 856 36.35 18.84 -22.10
N ASP A 857 37.15 17.89 -21.62
CA ASP A 857 37.67 16.78 -22.42
C ASP A 857 36.54 15.90 -22.97
N ALA A 858 35.54 15.59 -22.14
CA ALA A 858 34.37 14.80 -22.54
C ALA A 858 33.49 15.53 -23.56
N LEU A 859 33.30 16.85 -23.45
CA LEU A 859 32.53 17.63 -24.42
C LEU A 859 33.22 17.68 -25.78
N LEU A 860 34.51 18.01 -25.82
CA LEU A 860 35.28 18.10 -27.07
C LEU A 860 35.42 16.73 -27.74
N SER A 861 35.69 15.67 -26.98
CA SER A 861 35.80 14.32 -27.53
C SER A 861 34.47 13.83 -28.12
N ALA A 862 33.35 14.05 -27.43
CA ALA A 862 32.03 13.69 -27.93
C ALA A 862 31.65 14.49 -29.18
N PHE A 863 32.01 15.78 -29.24
CA PHE A 863 31.81 16.61 -30.42
C PHE A 863 32.61 16.09 -31.62
N LEU A 864 33.91 15.82 -31.46
CA LEU A 864 34.77 15.33 -32.53
C LEU A 864 34.33 13.96 -33.05
N ALA A 865 33.92 13.06 -32.15
CA ALA A 865 33.39 11.75 -32.53
C ALA A 865 32.12 11.88 -33.40
N LYS A 866 31.16 12.71 -32.99
CA LYS A 866 29.92 12.93 -33.74
C LYS A 866 30.16 13.68 -35.05
N GLU A 867 31.10 14.63 -35.07
CA GLU A 867 31.54 15.30 -36.31
C GLU A 867 32.14 14.31 -37.32
N ALA A 868 32.96 13.36 -36.87
CA ALA A 868 33.54 12.33 -37.72
C ALA A 868 32.47 11.41 -38.35
N THR A 869 31.38 11.10 -37.63
CA THR A 869 30.26 10.29 -38.18
C THR A 869 29.41 11.00 -39.24
N VAL A 870 29.48 12.34 -39.29
CA VAL A 870 28.84 13.15 -40.32
C VAL A 870 29.77 13.34 -41.53
N ALA A 871 31.08 13.42 -41.30
CA ALA A 871 32.10 13.54 -42.37
C ALA A 871 32.42 12.19 -43.04
N GLY A 872 32.27 11.08 -42.31
CA GLY A 872 32.41 9.71 -42.79
C GLY A 872 31.07 9.10 -43.18
N ASP A 873 30.90 8.88 -44.48
CA ASP A 873 30.69 7.55 -45.06
C ASP A 873 29.51 7.43 -46.04
N ASP A 874 29.85 6.85 -47.19
CA ASP A 874 29.04 6.47 -48.36
C ASP A 874 28.66 4.97 -48.27
N SER A 875 28.68 4.40 -47.06
CA SER A 875 28.38 3.00 -46.79
C SER A 875 26.87 2.81 -46.62
N GLY A 876 26.22 2.23 -47.61
CA GLY A 876 24.75 2.04 -47.72
C GLY A 876 24.09 1.12 -46.67
N VAL A 877 24.54 1.14 -45.41
CA VAL A 877 23.88 0.46 -44.28
C VAL A 877 22.85 1.42 -43.66
N ALA A 878 21.60 0.96 -43.51
CA ALA A 878 20.54 1.73 -42.88
C ALA A 878 20.92 2.08 -41.42
N ARG A 879 21.10 3.37 -41.14
CA ARG A 879 21.49 3.87 -39.81
C ARG A 879 20.26 4.03 -38.90
N PRO A 880 20.41 3.82 -37.57
CA PRO A 880 19.28 3.82 -36.64
C PRO A 880 18.73 5.21 -36.25
N VAL A 881 19.46 6.31 -36.50
CA VAL A 881 18.99 7.69 -36.23
C VAL A 881 18.96 8.51 -37.53
N PRO A 882 17.85 9.24 -37.84
CA PRO A 882 17.75 10.04 -39.05
C PRO A 882 18.87 11.09 -39.18
N GLU A 883 19.32 11.34 -40.42
CA GLU A 883 20.40 12.29 -40.71
C GLU A 883 20.10 13.71 -40.22
N ALA A 884 18.85 14.16 -40.32
CA ALA A 884 18.42 15.47 -39.80
C ALA A 884 18.63 15.60 -38.28
N CYS A 885 18.35 14.53 -37.52
CA CYS A 885 18.54 14.50 -36.06
C CYS A 885 20.04 14.58 -35.70
N ARG A 886 20.90 13.84 -36.41
CA ARG A 886 22.37 13.88 -36.23
C ARG A 886 22.95 15.26 -36.55
N ALA A 887 22.50 15.87 -37.64
CA ALA A 887 22.93 17.22 -38.02
C ALA A 887 22.49 18.26 -36.97
N ALA A 888 21.29 18.13 -36.43
CA ALA A 888 20.78 19.01 -35.38
C ALA A 888 21.52 18.84 -34.05
N GLU A 889 21.92 17.61 -33.70
CA GLU A 889 22.77 17.33 -32.55
C GLU A 889 24.16 17.97 -32.69
N VAL A 890 24.86 17.75 -33.80
CA VAL A 890 26.20 18.33 -34.03
C VAL A 890 26.16 19.86 -34.00
N ARG A 891 25.09 20.46 -34.53
CA ARG A 891 24.87 21.92 -34.45
C ARG A 891 24.79 22.41 -33.00
N ARG A 892 23.99 21.77 -32.16
CA ARG A 892 23.85 22.15 -30.74
C ARG A 892 25.15 21.95 -29.96
N MET A 893 25.87 20.85 -30.21
CA MET A 893 27.18 20.64 -29.60
C MET A 893 28.20 21.70 -30.03
N THR A 894 28.12 22.16 -31.28
CA THR A 894 28.94 23.29 -31.77
C THR A 894 28.69 24.55 -30.93
N GLU A 895 27.42 24.89 -30.69
CA GLU A 895 27.02 26.05 -29.88
C GLU A 895 27.56 25.95 -28.45
N LEU A 896 27.42 24.78 -27.80
CA LEU A 896 27.92 24.54 -26.45
C LEU A 896 29.45 24.62 -26.35
N VAL A 897 30.16 24.09 -27.34
CA VAL A 897 31.63 24.20 -27.40
C VAL A 897 32.05 25.66 -27.55
N CYS A 898 31.42 26.41 -28.46
CA CYS A 898 31.69 27.83 -28.64
C CYS A 898 31.39 28.64 -27.36
N GLU A 899 30.26 28.39 -26.70
CA GLU A 899 29.90 29.04 -25.43
C GLU A 899 30.97 28.82 -24.34
N LEU A 900 31.46 27.58 -24.21
CA LEU A 900 32.52 27.24 -23.27
C LEU A 900 33.83 27.95 -23.61
N MET A 901 34.24 27.95 -24.88
CA MET A 901 35.47 28.60 -25.33
C MET A 901 35.41 30.12 -25.14
N ASP A 902 34.27 30.75 -25.45
CA ASP A 902 34.05 32.18 -25.22
C ASP A 902 34.08 32.53 -23.74
N GLY A 903 33.51 31.66 -22.89
CA GLY A 903 33.57 31.80 -21.44
C GLY A 903 35.00 31.72 -20.90
N PHE A 904 35.81 30.76 -21.36
CA PHE A 904 37.23 30.70 -21.01
C PHE A 904 38.03 31.90 -21.54
N ASN A 905 37.69 32.40 -22.72
CA ASN A 905 38.33 33.56 -23.30
C ASN A 905 37.98 34.89 -22.59
N LYS A 906 36.99 34.91 -21.69
CA LYS A 906 36.64 36.07 -20.86
C LYS A 906 37.37 36.12 -19.51
N LEU A 907 38.11 35.07 -19.15
CA LEU A 907 38.85 35.01 -17.89
C LEU A 907 40.06 35.94 -17.90
N ASP A 908 40.51 36.38 -16.72
CA ASP A 908 41.82 37.03 -16.56
C ASP A 908 42.97 36.01 -16.73
N ASP A 909 44.17 36.51 -17.02
CA ASP A 909 45.32 35.66 -17.35
C ASP A 909 45.74 34.76 -16.17
N SER A 910 45.54 35.19 -14.91
CA SER A 910 45.85 34.36 -13.75
C SER A 910 44.91 33.15 -13.65
N ARG A 911 43.60 33.34 -13.86
CA ARG A 911 42.61 32.26 -13.87
C ARG A 911 42.78 31.34 -15.07
N LEU A 912 43.10 31.91 -16.23
CA LEU A 912 43.37 31.13 -17.45
C LEU A 912 44.64 30.27 -17.32
N PHE A 913 45.68 30.78 -16.64
CA PHE A 913 46.89 30.00 -16.32
C PHE A 913 46.58 28.77 -15.47
N ALA A 914 45.69 28.92 -14.47
CA ALA A 914 45.28 27.82 -13.59
C ALA A 914 44.58 26.68 -14.34
N LEU A 915 44.01 26.96 -15.52
CA LEU A 915 43.37 25.99 -16.41
C LEU A 915 44.30 25.38 -17.47
N SER A 916 45.61 25.65 -17.44
CA SER A 916 46.58 25.14 -18.44
C SER A 916 46.59 23.63 -18.68
N GLY A 917 45.97 22.83 -17.80
CA GLY A 917 45.76 21.40 -17.98
C GLY A 917 44.85 21.01 -19.15
N ILE A 918 44.02 21.93 -19.67
CA ILE A 918 43.13 21.66 -20.83
C ILE A 918 43.82 21.82 -22.20
N THR A 919 45.03 22.37 -22.22
CA THR A 919 45.78 22.69 -23.45
C THR A 919 45.95 21.49 -24.41
N PRO A 920 46.26 20.26 -23.94
CA PRO A 920 46.38 19.10 -24.83
C PRO A 920 45.09 18.82 -25.62
N THR A 921 43.95 18.94 -24.95
CA THR A 921 42.62 18.69 -25.51
C THR A 921 42.22 19.78 -26.50
N LEU A 922 42.53 21.04 -26.19
CA LEU A 922 42.36 22.16 -27.13
C LEU A 922 43.20 21.94 -28.39
N SER A 923 44.44 21.48 -28.25
CA SER A 923 45.32 21.20 -29.40
C SER A 923 44.78 20.08 -30.30
N ALA A 924 44.17 19.04 -29.73
CA ALA A 924 43.52 17.99 -30.51
C ALA A 924 42.29 18.51 -31.27
N SER A 925 41.58 19.48 -30.69
CA SER A 925 40.36 20.07 -31.26
C SER A 925 40.61 21.04 -32.42
N ILE A 926 41.87 21.45 -32.65
CA ILE A 926 42.26 22.26 -33.82
C ILE A 926 41.99 21.50 -35.14
N GLN A 927 41.95 20.18 -35.10
CA GLN A 927 41.69 19.32 -36.26
C GLN A 927 40.20 19.21 -36.65
N SER A 928 39.29 19.87 -35.91
CA SER A 928 37.85 19.86 -36.22
C SER A 928 37.56 20.40 -37.63
N ASN A 929 36.59 19.79 -38.31
CA ASN A 929 36.13 20.23 -39.64
C ASN A 929 35.26 21.50 -39.58
N ASN A 930 34.69 21.81 -38.42
CA ASN A 930 33.87 22.99 -38.18
C ASN A 930 34.72 24.25 -37.99
N LYS A 931 34.59 25.20 -38.93
CA LYS A 931 35.34 26.47 -38.93
C LYS A 931 35.09 27.31 -37.67
N THR A 932 33.87 27.27 -37.11
CA THR A 932 33.50 28.10 -35.95
C THR A 932 34.21 27.62 -34.67
N VAL A 933 34.14 26.31 -34.39
CA VAL A 933 34.84 25.68 -33.26
C VAL A 933 36.34 25.83 -33.42
N ARG A 934 36.88 25.57 -34.62
CA ARG A 934 38.31 25.75 -34.90
C ARG A 934 38.78 27.19 -34.63
N GLY A 935 38.00 28.19 -35.04
CA GLY A 935 38.28 29.59 -34.78
C GLY A 935 38.26 29.94 -33.28
N ALA A 936 37.23 29.49 -32.55
CA ALA A 936 37.10 29.72 -31.11
C ALA A 936 38.26 29.09 -30.31
N VAL A 937 38.60 27.83 -30.61
CA VAL A 937 39.74 27.12 -30.00
C VAL A 937 41.06 27.81 -30.34
N HIS A 938 41.27 28.19 -31.61
CA HIS A 938 42.49 28.88 -32.05
C HIS A 938 42.68 30.21 -31.31
N ASN A 939 41.62 31.03 -31.20
CA ASN A 939 41.68 32.31 -30.48
C ASN A 939 42.10 32.12 -29.01
N LEU A 940 41.53 31.13 -28.33
CA LEU A 940 41.87 30.84 -26.94
C LEU A 940 43.32 30.35 -26.80
N VAL A 941 43.74 29.40 -27.65
CA VAL A 941 45.12 28.88 -27.64
C VAL A 941 46.13 30.00 -27.95
N GLN A 942 45.83 30.85 -28.93
CA GLN A 942 46.69 31.99 -29.27
C GLN A 942 46.85 32.95 -28.09
N ARG A 943 45.78 33.24 -27.35
CA ARG A 943 45.84 34.05 -26.13
C ARG A 943 46.67 33.37 -25.02
N MET A 944 46.54 32.06 -24.86
CA MET A 944 47.31 31.32 -23.86
C MET A 944 48.83 31.34 -24.12
N PHE A 945 49.25 31.39 -25.40
CA PHE A 945 50.64 31.30 -25.84
C PHE A 945 51.23 32.60 -26.43
N SER A 946 50.52 33.73 -26.38
CA SER A 946 51.07 35.03 -26.83
C SER A 946 52.30 35.46 -26.01
N GLU A 947 53.10 36.41 -26.51
CA GLU A 947 54.35 36.83 -25.84
C GLU A 947 54.12 37.33 -24.39
N ASP A 948 53.00 38.03 -24.16
CA ASP A 948 52.49 38.46 -22.85
C ASP A 948 51.45 37.50 -22.24
N GLY A 949 51.27 36.31 -22.85
CA GLY A 949 50.25 35.34 -22.46
C GLY A 949 50.60 34.52 -21.22
N PRO A 950 49.60 33.93 -20.54
CA PRO A 950 49.77 33.28 -19.25
C PRO A 950 50.80 32.14 -19.23
N LEU A 951 51.03 31.44 -20.35
CA LEU A 951 51.99 30.33 -20.43
C LEU A 951 53.40 30.72 -20.91
N SER A 952 53.60 31.98 -21.34
CA SER A 952 54.89 32.50 -21.83
C SER A 952 56.01 32.39 -20.78
N ASP A 953 55.69 32.64 -19.51
CA ASP A 953 56.62 32.55 -18.38
C ASP A 953 57.04 31.12 -18.01
N ARG A 954 56.17 30.13 -18.29
CA ARG A 954 56.47 28.72 -18.06
C ARG A 954 57.49 28.21 -19.08
N MET A 955 57.44 28.69 -20.32
CA MET A 955 58.47 28.44 -21.34
C MET A 955 59.80 29.12 -20.97
N LYS A 956 59.79 30.39 -20.53
CA LYS A 956 61.00 31.11 -20.09
C LYS A 956 61.67 30.44 -18.88
N LYS A 957 60.91 30.03 -17.84
CA LYS A 957 61.45 29.33 -16.66
C LYS A 957 61.96 27.90 -16.95
N LYS A 958 61.32 27.16 -17.86
CA LYS A 958 61.80 25.81 -18.27
C LYS A 958 63.08 25.88 -19.09
N VAL A 959 63.23 26.91 -19.93
CA VAL A 959 64.46 27.20 -20.67
C VAL A 959 65.60 27.62 -19.73
N VAL A 960 65.34 28.46 -18.72
CA VAL A 960 66.35 28.85 -17.72
C VAL A 960 66.76 27.67 -16.83
N LYS A 961 65.83 26.77 -16.44
CA LYS A 961 66.14 25.59 -15.63
C LYS A 961 66.93 24.51 -16.39
N ASN A 962 66.69 24.37 -17.71
CA ASN A 962 67.49 23.51 -18.59
C ASN A 962 68.85 24.14 -18.98
N ALA A 963 68.96 25.47 -18.96
CA ALA A 963 70.24 26.17 -19.15
C ALA A 963 71.15 26.07 -17.90
N ALA A 964 70.57 25.90 -16.71
CA ALA A 964 71.30 25.76 -15.45
C ALA A 964 71.84 24.34 -15.16
N SER A 965 71.51 23.33 -15.97
CA SER A 965 71.86 21.92 -15.71
C SER A 965 72.96 21.35 -16.62
N LYS A 966 73.79 22.17 -17.26
CA LYS A 966 75.02 21.72 -17.94
C LYS A 966 76.27 22.32 -17.29
N PRO A 967 77.14 21.54 -16.63
CA PRO A 967 78.48 21.99 -16.28
C PRO A 967 79.42 21.85 -17.48
N SER A 968 80.26 22.86 -17.68
CA SER A 968 81.34 22.90 -18.65
C SER A 968 82.61 22.22 -18.10
N SER A 969 83.10 21.19 -18.79
CA SER A 969 84.51 20.90 -19.06
C SER A 969 84.57 19.81 -20.14
N ALA A 970 85.51 19.71 -21.09
CA ALA A 970 86.53 20.57 -21.66
C ALA A 970 87.05 19.82 -22.93
N VAL A 971 87.39 20.54 -24.01
CA VAL A 971 88.53 20.27 -24.94
C VAL A 971 88.45 18.93 -25.75
N LYS A 972 88.43 18.84 -27.09
CA LYS A 972 89.36 19.35 -28.12
C LYS A 972 88.93 18.89 -29.54
N SER A 973 89.23 19.76 -30.51
CA SER A 973 89.65 19.51 -31.91
C SER A 973 88.72 18.87 -32.97
N SER A 974 88.43 19.71 -33.97
CA SER A 974 88.75 19.51 -35.39
C SER A 974 87.63 19.10 -36.35
N ALA A 975 87.50 19.96 -37.37
CA ALA A 975 87.06 19.73 -38.74
C ALA A 975 85.56 19.88 -39.10
N ASP A 976 85.37 20.87 -39.98
CA ASP A 976 84.43 20.98 -41.10
C ASP A 976 82.95 21.33 -40.91
N GLN A 977 82.65 22.57 -41.33
CA GLN A 977 81.43 23.06 -42.00
C GLN A 977 81.09 22.24 -43.27
N PRO A 978 79.93 22.44 -43.96
CA PRO A 978 78.74 23.25 -43.62
C PRO A 978 77.40 22.54 -43.95
N LYS A 979 76.29 23.25 -43.68
CA LYS A 979 75.04 23.39 -44.49
C LYS A 979 73.71 22.93 -43.87
N LEU A 980 72.92 23.96 -43.56
CA LEU A 980 71.54 24.22 -44.04
C LEU A 980 70.35 23.40 -43.51
N SER A 981 69.48 24.14 -42.80
CA SER A 981 68.02 24.26 -42.98
C SER A 981 67.14 23.00 -42.95
N SER A 982 66.32 22.86 -41.92
CA SER A 982 64.90 23.31 -41.89
C SER A 982 64.27 22.89 -40.58
#